data_AF-A0A1H0FFF9-F1
#
_entry.id   AF-A0A1H0FFF9-F1
#
_cell.length_a   1.000
_cell.length_b   1.000
_cell.length_c   1.000
_cell.angle_alpha   90.00
_cell.angle_beta   90.00
_cell.angle_gamma   90.00
#
_symmetry.space_group_name_H-M   'P 1'
#
loop_
_entity.id
_entity.type
_entity.pdbx_description
1 polymer ?
#
loop_
_entity_poly.entity_id
_entity_poly.type
_entity_poly.pdbx_seq_one_letter_code
_entity_poly.pdbx_strand_id
1 'polypeptide(L)'
;MPAVAQAGGPATGFAPGDVVVYRVGDGSTSLTDNAAPVFLDEYSPAGSLVRSLALPTADSGATHELTASGSASSEGQLTLSGDGRYLIVPGYHKAVGTDSVATTDDVTLARVGADGSVDTSTVVDEFAGDNNVRGAASSDGTHLWVSGAAGGIGSTTLGSSGFTRLTDDNIRDVQVSGGQLYASSDKDGIGVSTVGTGTPTTSGQKTANLPGSPESSGDPYGFVLLDVAGHGTPDTLYVADSNAGKIEKFGLSGGSWKAEGSKSVSHVTGLTGYVGGGHAVLYATGSGSSGTSGTLSTVTDTAAPTSSMSGSVTTLATASSKKAFRGVALAPGTGGTGTTPPTTPPTTPPTTPPTTPPTSPPPTTAVPWPGSSSVTTADASNVFGEDLSGLYQEGGVMWAAQNSGKLWRLVPNGSGGWQPDTASGWGSGKSLHFPGGSGTPDDEGVTLTGAGSAGGVYVSSERNADSSGTSRLSVLRYDVSGSGSTLTATKEWNLTGDLPAVGSNLGLEGVTWVPDGYLTGVGFQDAATGGTYDPSAYGSHTGGVFFVGVEGTGMVYGYVLQDSGAFTRIASISSGMDGVMELQWEPQASRMWVVCDDTCDGQHRTLRVDGTGRFALSAIYERPSGMPNYNNEGFSVAGSDECVNGSKPVYWSDDSNDADHALRKGSLSC
;
A
#
# COMPACT_ATOMS: atom_id res chain seq x y z
N MET A 1 -32.55 -8.70 -30.56
CA MET A 1 -32.54 -9.82 -29.59
C MET A 1 -32.57 -9.21 -28.20
N PRO A 2 -33.35 -9.74 -27.24
CA PRO A 2 -33.51 -9.06 -25.95
C PRO A 2 -32.19 -9.16 -25.16
N ALA A 3 -31.82 -8.06 -24.52
CA ALA A 3 -30.65 -7.96 -23.64
C ALA A 3 -30.73 -9.03 -22.55
N VAL A 4 -29.71 -9.88 -22.48
CA VAL A 4 -29.53 -10.78 -21.34
C VAL A 4 -29.00 -9.91 -20.21
N ALA A 5 -29.87 -9.53 -19.28
CA ALA A 5 -29.46 -9.00 -18.00
C ALA A 5 -28.69 -10.11 -17.26
N GLN A 6 -27.37 -9.97 -17.16
CA GLN A 6 -26.57 -10.82 -16.30
C GLN A 6 -26.87 -10.41 -14.85
N ALA A 7 -27.37 -11.35 -14.04
CA ALA A 7 -27.63 -11.12 -12.62
C ALA A 7 -26.29 -10.78 -11.93
N GLY A 8 -26.16 -9.54 -11.45
CA GLY A 8 -25.02 -9.10 -10.67
C GLY A 8 -25.04 -9.75 -9.30
N GLY A 9 -24.14 -10.70 -9.07
CA GLY A 9 -23.73 -11.06 -7.71
C GLY A 9 -23.09 -9.85 -7.01
N PRO A 10 -22.98 -9.85 -5.67
CA PRO A 10 -22.28 -8.78 -4.96
C PRO A 10 -20.87 -8.65 -5.53
N ALA A 11 -20.49 -7.44 -5.96
CA ALA A 11 -19.14 -7.17 -6.43
C ALA A 11 -18.18 -7.40 -5.27
N THR A 12 -17.45 -8.52 -5.28
CA THR A 12 -16.30 -8.73 -4.42
C THR A 12 -15.22 -7.77 -4.87
N GLY A 13 -14.58 -7.04 -3.94
CA GLY A 13 -13.45 -6.18 -4.28
C GLY A 13 -12.29 -6.96 -4.91
N PHE A 14 -11.36 -6.25 -5.52
CA PHE A 14 -10.04 -6.77 -5.86
C PHE A 14 -9.29 -7.17 -4.57
N ALA A 15 -8.54 -8.26 -4.63
CA ALA A 15 -7.73 -8.77 -3.55
C ALA A 15 -6.29 -8.20 -3.65
N PRO A 16 -5.78 -7.53 -2.60
CA PRO A 16 -4.36 -7.15 -2.55
C PRO A 16 -3.45 -8.36 -2.76
N GLY A 17 -2.43 -8.20 -3.61
CA GLY A 17 -1.52 -9.27 -4.03
C GLY A 17 -1.90 -9.93 -5.35
N ASP A 18 -3.16 -9.83 -5.78
CA ASP A 18 -3.61 -10.33 -7.08
C ASP A 18 -3.10 -9.44 -8.23
N VAL A 19 -3.29 -9.95 -9.45
CA VAL A 19 -2.79 -9.34 -10.68
C VAL A 19 -3.95 -9.12 -11.64
N VAL A 20 -4.05 -7.93 -12.20
CA VAL A 20 -5.17 -7.51 -13.05
C VAL A 20 -4.69 -7.34 -14.48
N VAL A 21 -5.34 -8.04 -15.40
CA VAL A 21 -5.04 -8.05 -16.83
C VAL A 21 -6.12 -7.29 -17.59
N TYR A 22 -5.69 -6.39 -18.47
CA TYR A 22 -6.56 -5.74 -19.45
C TYR A 22 -6.90 -6.74 -20.56
N ARG A 23 -8.17 -7.13 -20.68
CA ARG A 23 -8.67 -8.01 -21.72
C ARG A 23 -9.53 -7.27 -22.74
N VAL A 24 -9.23 -7.48 -24.01
CA VAL A 24 -10.06 -7.07 -25.14
C VAL A 24 -10.94 -8.22 -25.63
N GLY A 25 -12.22 -7.93 -25.87
CA GLY A 25 -13.20 -8.87 -26.42
C GLY A 25 -13.85 -9.74 -25.35
N ASP A 26 -15.11 -10.13 -25.59
CA ASP A 26 -15.92 -10.95 -24.68
C ASP A 26 -15.90 -12.46 -25.04
N GLY A 27 -15.29 -12.83 -26.16
CA GLY A 27 -15.28 -14.20 -26.68
C GLY A 27 -16.39 -14.50 -27.71
N SER A 28 -17.28 -13.53 -28.01
CA SER A 28 -18.43 -13.75 -28.91
C SER A 28 -18.09 -13.51 -30.38
N THR A 29 -17.33 -12.45 -30.68
CA THR A 29 -16.99 -12.00 -32.04
C THR A 29 -15.47 -11.99 -32.27
N SER A 30 -15.03 -12.23 -33.49
CA SER A 30 -13.60 -12.15 -33.82
C SER A 30 -13.11 -10.71 -33.65
N LEU A 31 -11.95 -10.54 -33.02
CA LEU A 31 -11.30 -9.24 -32.88
C LEU A 31 -10.89 -8.71 -34.26
N THR A 32 -11.19 -7.44 -34.50
CA THR A 32 -10.88 -6.66 -35.71
C THR A 32 -10.33 -5.29 -35.28
N ASP A 33 -10.13 -4.36 -36.21
CA ASP A 33 -9.78 -2.97 -35.89
C ASP A 33 -10.95 -2.17 -35.32
N ASN A 34 -12.16 -2.73 -35.27
CA ASN A 34 -13.32 -2.11 -34.65
C ASN A 34 -13.24 -2.08 -33.12
N ALA A 35 -13.97 -1.14 -32.52
CA ALA A 35 -14.15 -1.02 -31.07
C ALA A 35 -14.72 -2.31 -30.46
N ALA A 36 -13.97 -2.91 -29.55
CA ALA A 36 -14.34 -4.11 -28.81
C ALA A 36 -14.52 -3.81 -27.31
N PRO A 37 -15.36 -4.58 -26.59
CA PRO A 37 -15.55 -4.40 -25.15
C PRO A 37 -14.28 -4.74 -24.37
N VAL A 38 -14.05 -4.01 -23.28
CA VAL A 38 -12.89 -4.17 -22.40
C VAL A 38 -13.32 -4.75 -21.05
N PHE A 39 -12.45 -5.58 -20.50
CA PHE A 39 -12.61 -6.17 -19.18
C PHE A 39 -11.30 -6.11 -18.40
N LEU A 40 -11.42 -6.03 -17.07
CA LEU A 40 -10.31 -6.25 -16.15
C LEU A 40 -10.46 -7.65 -15.55
N ASP A 41 -9.59 -8.57 -15.97
CA ASP A 41 -9.56 -9.94 -15.45
C ASP A 41 -8.56 -10.00 -14.28
N GLU A 42 -9.03 -10.28 -13.08
CA GLU A 42 -8.20 -10.49 -11.89
C GLU A 42 -7.79 -11.94 -11.79
N TYR A 43 -6.49 -12.16 -11.60
CA TYR A 43 -5.88 -13.46 -11.40
C TYR A 43 -5.16 -13.49 -10.06
N SER A 44 -5.30 -14.60 -9.34
CA SER A 44 -4.43 -14.85 -8.18
C SER A 44 -2.96 -14.94 -8.61
N PRO A 45 -1.99 -14.76 -7.70
CA PRO A 45 -0.56 -14.95 -8.00
C PRO A 45 -0.22 -16.29 -8.66
N ALA A 46 -1.05 -17.32 -8.39
CA ALA A 46 -0.92 -18.67 -8.94
C ALA A 46 -1.60 -18.87 -10.30
N GLY A 47 -2.25 -17.84 -10.87
CA GLY A 47 -2.86 -17.87 -12.20
C GLY A 47 -4.31 -18.33 -12.24
N SER A 48 -5.00 -18.42 -11.10
CA SER A 48 -6.44 -18.72 -11.09
C SER A 48 -7.24 -17.44 -11.37
N LEU A 49 -8.14 -17.46 -12.36
CA LEU A 49 -9.05 -16.34 -12.60
C LEU A 49 -10.00 -16.18 -11.41
N VAL A 50 -9.95 -15.02 -10.75
CA VAL A 50 -10.77 -14.67 -9.60
C VAL A 50 -12.07 -14.00 -10.07
N ARG A 51 -11.97 -12.99 -10.94
CA ARG A 51 -13.12 -12.29 -11.52
C ARG A 51 -12.80 -11.64 -12.86
N SER A 52 -13.86 -11.24 -13.54
CA SER A 52 -13.81 -10.36 -14.71
C SER A 52 -14.73 -9.17 -14.49
N LEU A 53 -14.18 -7.96 -14.42
CA LEU A 53 -14.93 -6.71 -14.31
C LEU A 53 -15.11 -6.12 -15.72
N ALA A 54 -16.36 -6.01 -16.19
CA ALA A 54 -16.65 -5.38 -17.47
C ALA A 54 -16.59 -3.86 -17.36
N LEU A 55 -15.98 -3.20 -18.34
CA LEU A 55 -16.02 -1.74 -18.47
C LEU A 55 -17.23 -1.31 -19.32
N PRO A 56 -17.71 -0.06 -19.16
CA PRO A 56 -18.89 0.41 -19.87
C PRO A 56 -18.71 0.36 -21.39
N THR A 57 -19.76 -0.05 -22.11
CA THR A 57 -19.76 -0.18 -23.58
C THR A 57 -20.64 0.85 -24.29
N ALA A 58 -21.33 1.69 -23.51
CA ALA A 58 -22.13 2.82 -23.98
C ALA A 58 -22.24 3.88 -22.87
N ASP A 59 -22.40 5.13 -23.29
CA ASP A 59 -22.68 6.28 -22.43
C ASP A 59 -23.98 6.13 -21.65
N SER A 60 -23.96 6.50 -20.37
CA SER A 60 -25.13 6.59 -19.51
C SER A 60 -24.89 7.60 -18.38
N GLY A 61 -25.38 8.83 -18.57
CA GLY A 61 -25.18 9.90 -17.58
C GLY A 61 -23.71 10.31 -17.51
N ALA A 62 -23.07 10.17 -16.35
CA ALA A 62 -21.64 10.42 -16.15
C ALA A 62 -20.76 9.19 -16.39
N THR A 63 -21.36 8.07 -16.77
CA THR A 63 -20.63 6.86 -17.19
C THR A 63 -20.38 6.95 -18.68
N HIS A 64 -19.12 6.84 -19.08
CA HIS A 64 -18.71 6.88 -20.48
C HIS A 64 -18.18 5.54 -20.94
N GLU A 65 -18.42 5.19 -22.19
CA GLU A 65 -17.87 3.96 -22.77
C GLU A 65 -16.33 3.96 -22.76
N LEU A 66 -15.75 2.78 -22.57
CA LEU A 66 -14.32 2.55 -22.71
C LEU A 66 -14.12 1.27 -23.52
N THR A 67 -13.70 1.44 -24.76
CA THR A 67 -13.44 0.34 -25.70
C THR A 67 -11.98 0.29 -26.14
N ALA A 68 -11.58 -0.80 -26.81
CA ALA A 68 -10.24 -0.97 -27.35
C ALA A 68 -10.31 -1.46 -28.79
N SER A 69 -9.23 -1.24 -29.56
CA SER A 69 -9.10 -1.90 -30.85
C SER A 69 -8.77 -3.38 -30.64
N GLY A 70 -9.54 -4.27 -31.27
CA GLY A 70 -9.30 -5.71 -31.18
C GLY A 70 -7.95 -6.15 -31.75
N SER A 71 -7.44 -5.45 -32.77
CA SER A 71 -6.20 -5.79 -33.47
C SER A 71 -4.96 -5.00 -33.02
N ALA A 72 -5.11 -3.90 -32.28
CA ALA A 72 -3.96 -3.10 -31.84
C ALA A 72 -3.31 -3.73 -30.60
N SER A 73 -2.06 -4.19 -30.73
CA SER A 73 -1.31 -4.83 -29.64
C SER A 73 -0.59 -3.83 -28.73
N SER A 74 -0.52 -2.57 -29.12
CA SER A 74 0.21 -1.53 -28.40
C SER A 74 -0.61 -0.78 -27.35
N GLU A 75 -1.86 -1.19 -27.12
CA GLU A 75 -2.83 -0.46 -26.30
C GLU A 75 -3.13 -1.16 -24.98
N GLY A 76 -3.86 -0.48 -24.10
CA GLY A 76 -4.38 -1.08 -22.87
C GLY A 76 -3.34 -1.28 -21.78
N GLN A 77 -2.27 -0.46 -21.75
CA GLN A 77 -1.34 -0.43 -20.62
C GLN A 77 -2.03 0.28 -19.44
N LEU A 78 -2.58 -0.52 -18.54
CA LEU A 78 -3.12 -0.07 -17.26
C LEU A 78 -2.02 -0.07 -16.20
N THR A 79 -2.13 0.84 -15.24
CA THR A 79 -1.21 0.89 -14.10
C THR A 79 -1.97 0.94 -12.78
N LEU A 80 -1.31 0.49 -11.71
CA LEU A 80 -1.71 0.81 -10.34
C LEU A 80 -1.20 2.22 -10.02
N SER A 81 -2.04 3.07 -9.42
CA SER A 81 -1.66 4.42 -9.02
C SER A 81 -0.48 4.40 -8.06
N GLY A 82 0.33 5.47 -8.07
CA GLY A 82 1.53 5.56 -7.22
C GLY A 82 1.28 5.37 -5.73
N ASP A 83 0.07 5.67 -5.25
CA ASP A 83 -0.41 5.44 -3.88
C ASP A 83 -1.05 4.05 -3.64
N GLY A 84 -1.09 3.19 -4.66
CA GLY A 84 -1.60 1.82 -4.58
C GLY A 84 -3.13 1.68 -4.51
N ARG A 85 -3.90 2.76 -4.68
CA ARG A 85 -5.36 2.73 -4.41
C ARG A 85 -6.25 2.45 -5.63
N TYR A 86 -5.77 2.74 -6.84
CA TYR A 86 -6.62 2.68 -8.03
C TYR A 86 -5.91 2.09 -9.23
N LEU A 87 -6.64 1.33 -10.04
CA LEU A 87 -6.20 1.05 -11.41
C LEU A 87 -6.59 2.22 -12.31
N ILE A 88 -5.67 2.61 -13.19
CA ILE A 88 -5.89 3.63 -14.21
C ILE A 88 -5.88 2.96 -15.57
N VAL A 89 -6.97 3.10 -16.31
CA VAL A 89 -7.26 2.26 -17.47
C VAL A 89 -7.56 3.15 -18.68
N PRO A 90 -6.78 3.05 -19.77
CA PRO A 90 -7.06 3.79 -21.01
C PRO A 90 -8.01 3.03 -21.93
N GLY A 91 -8.77 3.77 -22.74
CA GLY A 91 -9.47 3.24 -23.91
C GLY A 91 -10.13 4.34 -24.74
N TYR A 92 -10.76 3.96 -25.83
CA TYR A 92 -11.47 4.89 -26.71
C TYR A 92 -12.85 5.22 -26.16
N HIS A 93 -13.22 6.50 -26.29
CA HIS A 93 -14.59 6.96 -26.05
C HIS A 93 -15.44 6.73 -27.31
N LYS A 94 -15.65 5.46 -27.64
CA LYS A 94 -16.45 5.03 -28.80
C LYS A 94 -17.22 3.76 -28.51
N ALA A 95 -18.50 3.74 -28.88
CA ALA A 95 -19.36 2.57 -28.77
C ALA A 95 -18.78 1.34 -29.48
N VAL A 96 -19.04 0.16 -28.91
CA VAL A 96 -18.65 -1.14 -29.47
C VAL A 96 -19.15 -1.27 -30.92
N GLY A 97 -18.26 -1.72 -31.81
CA GLY A 97 -18.52 -1.88 -33.23
C GLY A 97 -18.10 -0.69 -34.11
N THR A 98 -17.72 0.45 -33.54
CA THR A 98 -17.15 1.59 -34.29
C THR A 98 -15.96 1.12 -35.12
N ASP A 99 -16.00 1.34 -36.44
CA ASP A 99 -14.96 0.92 -37.37
C ASP A 99 -13.64 1.66 -37.12
N SER A 100 -12.52 0.95 -37.28
CA SER A 100 -11.16 1.51 -37.18
C SER A 100 -10.96 2.42 -35.96
N VAL A 101 -11.35 1.94 -34.78
CA VAL A 101 -11.43 2.78 -33.56
C VAL A 101 -10.10 3.45 -33.20
N ALA A 102 -8.97 2.83 -33.58
CA ALA A 102 -7.64 3.38 -33.34
C ALA A 102 -7.32 4.67 -34.11
N THR A 103 -8.13 5.04 -35.10
CA THR A 103 -8.03 6.33 -35.79
C THR A 103 -9.03 7.34 -35.25
N THR A 104 -9.65 7.07 -34.10
CA THR A 104 -10.52 8.02 -33.42
C THR A 104 -9.76 8.75 -32.35
N ASP A 105 -10.15 9.98 -32.09
CA ASP A 105 -9.37 10.90 -31.27
C ASP A 105 -9.73 10.89 -29.78
N ASP A 106 -10.96 10.53 -29.46
CA ASP A 106 -11.52 10.71 -28.11
C ASP A 106 -11.19 9.51 -27.21
N VAL A 107 -10.74 9.79 -25.99
CA VAL A 107 -10.24 8.79 -25.05
C VAL A 107 -11.00 8.87 -23.74
N THR A 108 -11.42 7.73 -23.22
CA THR A 108 -11.91 7.58 -21.85
C THR A 108 -10.79 7.06 -20.96
N LEU A 109 -10.58 7.71 -19.82
CA LEU A 109 -9.72 7.21 -18.74
C LEU A 109 -10.60 6.74 -17.60
N ALA A 110 -10.56 5.43 -17.31
CA ALA A 110 -11.25 4.89 -16.15
C ALA A 110 -10.33 4.84 -14.93
N ARG A 111 -10.89 5.20 -13.77
CA ARG A 111 -10.32 4.91 -12.45
C ARG A 111 -11.12 3.81 -11.80
N VAL A 112 -10.45 2.74 -11.39
CA VAL A 112 -11.10 1.59 -10.77
C VAL A 112 -10.61 1.39 -9.34
N GLY A 113 -11.53 1.40 -8.38
CA GLY A 113 -11.25 1.22 -6.95
C GLY A 113 -11.08 -0.24 -6.53
N ALA A 114 -10.52 -0.45 -5.33
CA ALA A 114 -10.36 -1.77 -4.73
C ALA A 114 -11.71 -2.51 -4.54
N ASP A 115 -12.81 -1.81 -4.35
CA ASP A 115 -14.16 -2.39 -4.29
C ASP A 115 -14.71 -2.81 -5.68
N GLY A 116 -13.97 -2.54 -6.76
CA GLY A 116 -14.43 -2.74 -8.13
C GLY A 116 -15.32 -1.62 -8.65
N SER A 117 -15.44 -0.49 -7.94
CA SER A 117 -16.10 0.70 -8.46
C SER A 117 -15.37 1.22 -9.70
N VAL A 118 -16.13 1.53 -10.77
CA VAL A 118 -15.59 2.02 -12.04
C VAL A 118 -16.06 3.44 -12.26
N ASP A 119 -15.11 4.37 -12.32
CA ASP A 119 -15.34 5.78 -12.66
C ASP A 119 -14.78 6.05 -14.06
N THR A 120 -15.66 6.30 -15.02
CA THR A 120 -15.33 6.62 -16.43
C THR A 120 -15.63 8.08 -16.77
N SER A 121 -15.76 8.96 -15.76
CA SER A 121 -16.16 10.35 -15.97
C SER A 121 -15.13 11.22 -16.70
N THR A 122 -13.92 10.70 -16.96
CA THR A 122 -12.84 11.44 -17.63
C THR A 122 -12.81 11.07 -19.10
N VAL A 123 -13.11 12.04 -19.97
CA VAL A 123 -13.12 11.87 -21.42
C VAL A 123 -12.28 12.99 -22.03
N VAL A 124 -11.14 12.69 -22.64
CA VAL A 124 -10.31 13.70 -23.30
C VAL A 124 -10.49 13.61 -24.81
N ASP A 125 -11.08 14.66 -25.37
CA ASP A 125 -11.33 14.78 -26.80
C ASP A 125 -10.04 15.15 -27.55
N GLU A 126 -9.93 14.81 -28.84
CA GLU A 126 -8.80 15.23 -29.70
C GLU A 126 -7.40 14.77 -29.23
N PHE A 127 -7.31 13.79 -28.33
CA PHE A 127 -6.03 13.34 -27.78
C PHE A 127 -5.27 12.41 -28.73
N ALA A 128 -5.93 11.36 -29.22
CA ALA A 128 -5.26 10.21 -29.82
C ALA A 128 -4.53 10.57 -31.13
N GLY A 129 -4.99 11.61 -31.82
CA GLY A 129 -4.33 12.22 -32.98
C GLY A 129 -4.33 11.31 -34.19
N ASP A 130 -5.51 10.75 -34.51
CA ASP A 130 -5.75 9.72 -35.53
C ASP A 130 -4.89 8.46 -35.33
N ASN A 131 -4.51 8.15 -34.09
CA ASN A 131 -3.61 7.04 -33.76
C ASN A 131 -3.85 6.45 -32.37
N ASN A 132 -3.11 5.39 -32.02
CA ASN A 132 -3.39 4.58 -30.84
C ASN A 132 -3.26 5.38 -29.51
N VAL A 133 -4.29 5.30 -28.65
CA VAL A 133 -4.14 5.50 -27.20
C VAL A 133 -3.53 4.25 -26.58
N ARG A 134 -2.54 4.40 -25.70
CA ARG A 134 -1.67 3.28 -25.32
C ARG A 134 -1.69 2.94 -23.84
N GLY A 135 -1.33 3.89 -22.99
CA GLY A 135 -1.17 3.69 -21.56
C GLY A 135 -1.81 4.79 -20.74
N ALA A 136 -2.01 4.52 -19.45
CA ALA A 136 -2.41 5.55 -18.50
C ALA A 136 -1.81 5.33 -17.12
N ALA A 137 -1.52 6.44 -16.44
CA ALA A 137 -0.92 6.47 -15.11
C ALA A 137 -1.53 7.52 -14.21
N SER A 138 -1.35 7.35 -12.91
CA SER A 138 -1.70 8.34 -11.91
C SER A 138 -0.81 8.24 -10.68
N SER A 139 -0.60 9.35 -10.00
CA SER A 139 -0.02 9.38 -8.67
C SER A 139 -1.01 8.91 -7.60
N ASP A 140 -2.29 9.26 -7.76
CA ASP A 140 -3.26 9.29 -6.65
C ASP A 140 -4.72 8.99 -7.06
N GLY A 141 -4.97 8.67 -8.33
CA GLY A 141 -6.30 8.52 -8.90
C GLY A 141 -7.05 9.83 -9.15
N THR A 142 -6.38 10.98 -9.14
CA THR A 142 -6.98 12.29 -9.46
C THR A 142 -6.20 13.02 -10.53
N HIS A 143 -4.87 13.01 -10.49
CA HIS A 143 -4.01 13.49 -11.58
C HIS A 143 -3.70 12.34 -12.53
N LEU A 144 -4.08 12.48 -13.80
CA LEU A 144 -4.03 11.40 -14.77
C LEU A 144 -3.09 11.78 -15.90
N TRP A 145 -2.30 10.82 -16.34
CA TRP A 145 -1.51 10.90 -17.56
C TRP A 145 -1.96 9.81 -18.51
N VAL A 146 -2.06 10.15 -19.79
CA VAL A 146 -2.38 9.23 -20.87
C VAL A 146 -1.29 9.30 -21.92
N SER A 147 -0.89 8.15 -22.46
CA SER A 147 0.07 8.05 -23.53
C SER A 147 -0.55 7.62 -24.85
N GLY A 148 0.04 8.05 -25.96
CA GLY A 148 -0.37 7.67 -27.30
C GLY A 148 0.77 7.72 -28.31
N ALA A 149 0.51 7.16 -29.49
CA ALA A 149 1.47 7.13 -30.59
C ALA A 149 1.70 8.51 -31.24
N ALA A 150 0.61 9.21 -31.55
CA ALA A 150 0.63 10.57 -32.11
C ALA A 150 0.28 11.62 -31.05
N GLY A 151 -0.59 11.29 -30.10
CA GLY A 151 -0.99 12.17 -28.99
C GLY A 151 0.07 12.44 -27.94
N GLY A 152 1.19 11.70 -27.96
CA GLY A 152 2.27 11.78 -26.98
C GLY A 152 1.83 11.57 -25.55
N ILE A 153 2.08 12.54 -24.67
CA ILE A 153 1.60 12.47 -23.26
C ILE A 153 0.62 13.60 -23.00
N GLY A 154 -0.60 13.24 -22.63
CA GLY A 154 -1.62 14.17 -22.13
C GLY A 154 -1.68 14.11 -20.60
N SER A 155 -1.76 15.27 -19.96
CA SER A 155 -2.06 15.39 -18.52
C SER A 155 -3.47 15.93 -18.34
N THR A 156 -4.24 15.31 -17.46
CA THR A 156 -5.61 15.72 -17.13
C THR A 156 -5.91 15.44 -15.65
N THR A 157 -7.14 15.74 -15.22
CA THR A 157 -7.65 15.42 -13.90
C THR A 157 -8.93 14.60 -14.01
N LEU A 158 -9.20 13.78 -13.00
CA LEU A 158 -10.42 12.99 -12.95
C LEU A 158 -11.68 13.85 -13.17
N GLY A 159 -12.56 13.39 -14.06
CA GLY A 159 -13.82 14.05 -14.42
C GLY A 159 -13.65 15.24 -15.37
N SER A 160 -12.43 15.54 -15.82
CA SER A 160 -12.16 16.59 -16.79
C SER A 160 -12.47 16.11 -18.21
N SER A 161 -12.86 17.07 -19.07
CA SER A 161 -12.91 16.87 -20.52
C SER A 161 -11.72 17.47 -21.28
N GLY A 162 -10.86 18.23 -20.60
CA GLY A 162 -9.68 18.86 -21.19
C GLY A 162 -8.38 18.16 -20.79
N PHE A 163 -7.33 18.33 -21.58
CA PHE A 163 -5.98 17.87 -21.26
C PHE A 163 -4.93 18.91 -21.64
N THR A 164 -3.74 18.81 -21.04
CA THR A 164 -2.53 19.52 -21.45
C THR A 164 -1.58 18.55 -22.11
N ARG A 165 -1.22 18.78 -23.38
CA ARG A 165 -0.18 18.02 -24.06
C ARG A 165 1.19 18.35 -23.47
N LEU A 166 1.83 17.38 -22.83
CA LEU A 166 3.17 17.52 -22.24
C LEU A 166 4.27 17.41 -23.30
N THR A 167 4.16 16.41 -24.18
CA THR A 167 5.05 16.17 -25.32
C THR A 167 4.27 15.53 -26.47
N ASP A 168 4.74 15.70 -27.70
CA ASP A 168 4.23 15.07 -28.92
C ASP A 168 5.09 13.85 -29.36
N ASP A 169 5.92 13.32 -28.45
CA ASP A 169 6.71 12.11 -28.72
C ASP A 169 5.83 10.86 -28.88
N ASN A 170 6.33 9.83 -29.58
CA ASN A 170 5.62 8.57 -29.69
C ASN A 170 5.86 7.75 -28.41
N ILE A 171 4.85 7.58 -27.56
CA ILE A 171 5.01 6.97 -26.23
C ILE A 171 4.32 5.61 -26.18
N ARG A 172 4.99 4.59 -25.65
CA ARG A 172 4.50 3.21 -25.53
C ARG A 172 3.75 3.00 -24.23
N ASP A 173 4.34 3.43 -23.12
CA ASP A 173 3.75 3.31 -21.80
C ASP A 173 4.14 4.51 -20.90
N VAL A 174 3.34 4.76 -19.87
CA VAL A 174 3.60 5.76 -18.82
C VAL A 174 3.39 5.13 -17.45
N GLN A 175 4.26 5.46 -16.50
CA GLN A 175 4.15 4.98 -15.11
C GLN A 175 4.62 6.06 -14.14
N VAL A 176 3.99 6.13 -12.96
CA VAL A 176 4.49 6.94 -11.84
C VAL A 176 5.21 6.03 -10.86
N SER A 177 6.46 6.35 -10.56
CA SER A 177 7.26 5.65 -9.55
C SER A 177 8.10 6.66 -8.78
N GLY A 178 8.09 6.60 -7.44
CA GLY A 178 8.81 7.56 -6.60
C GLY A 178 8.44 9.01 -6.83
N GLY A 179 7.21 9.23 -7.31
CA GLY A 179 6.74 10.56 -7.65
C GLY A 179 7.37 11.21 -8.88
N GLN A 180 8.03 10.42 -9.70
CA GLN A 180 8.47 10.80 -11.02
C GLN A 180 7.61 10.11 -12.06
N LEU A 181 7.15 10.86 -13.07
CA LEU A 181 6.52 10.31 -14.26
C LEU A 181 7.62 9.78 -15.19
N TYR A 182 7.49 8.51 -15.56
CA TYR A 182 8.35 7.86 -16.53
C TYR A 182 7.54 7.48 -17.77
N ALA A 183 8.23 7.33 -18.88
CA ALA A 183 7.68 6.88 -20.13
C ALA A 183 8.64 5.93 -20.84
N SER A 184 8.09 5.01 -21.63
CA SER A 184 8.86 4.22 -22.60
C SER A 184 8.51 4.64 -24.02
N SER A 185 9.47 4.51 -24.93
CA SER A 185 9.30 4.83 -26.35
C SER A 185 10.29 4.01 -27.17
N ASP A 186 9.98 3.78 -28.44
CA ASP A 186 10.90 3.23 -29.44
C ASP A 186 11.34 4.30 -30.47
N LYS A 187 10.95 5.56 -30.28
CA LYS A 187 11.25 6.67 -31.20
C LYS A 187 12.68 7.17 -31.04
N ASP A 188 13.42 7.24 -32.15
CA ASP A 188 14.69 7.99 -32.28
C ASP A 188 15.70 7.82 -31.14
N GLY A 189 15.75 6.63 -30.52
CA GLY A 189 16.67 6.33 -29.42
C GLY A 189 16.20 6.73 -28.02
N ILE A 190 14.95 7.13 -27.87
CA ILE A 190 14.27 7.22 -26.59
C ILE A 190 14.03 5.77 -26.10
N GLY A 191 14.35 5.49 -24.84
CA GLY A 191 14.13 4.21 -24.16
C GLY A 191 13.18 4.40 -22.98
N VAL A 192 13.55 3.87 -21.79
CA VAL A 192 12.85 4.27 -20.55
C VAL A 192 13.39 5.63 -20.11
N SER A 193 12.49 6.60 -19.97
CA SER A 193 12.81 8.00 -19.78
C SER A 193 12.05 8.60 -18.61
N THR A 194 12.65 9.58 -17.95
CA THR A 194 11.91 10.56 -17.16
C THR A 194 11.14 11.51 -18.08
N VAL A 195 9.96 11.95 -17.66
CA VAL A 195 9.19 13.00 -18.33
C VAL A 195 9.29 14.26 -17.47
N GLY A 196 10.10 15.22 -17.91
CA GLY A 196 10.37 16.42 -17.13
C GLY A 196 10.92 16.07 -15.72
N THR A 197 10.47 16.80 -14.71
CA THR A 197 10.81 16.56 -13.30
C THR A 197 9.53 16.31 -12.50
N GLY A 198 9.54 15.29 -11.64
CA GLY A 198 8.38 14.91 -10.83
C GLY A 198 7.22 14.41 -11.69
N THR A 199 6.01 14.84 -11.37
CA THR A 199 4.76 14.51 -12.09
C THR A 199 4.23 15.76 -12.81
N PRO A 200 4.81 16.16 -13.95
CA PRO A 200 4.50 17.44 -14.58
C PRO A 200 3.09 17.48 -15.19
N THR A 201 2.50 18.68 -15.20
CA THR A 201 1.18 18.97 -15.79
C THR A 201 1.21 20.07 -16.85
N THR A 202 2.40 20.62 -17.16
CA THR A 202 2.56 21.76 -18.08
C THR A 202 3.16 21.35 -19.42
N SER A 203 2.76 21.99 -20.51
CA SER A 203 3.22 21.67 -21.87
C SER A 203 4.72 21.89 -22.09
N GLY A 204 5.32 21.16 -23.04
CA GLY A 204 6.72 21.32 -23.43
C GLY A 204 7.71 20.55 -22.55
N GLN A 205 7.24 19.51 -21.86
CA GLN A 205 8.11 18.57 -21.15
C GLN A 205 9.00 17.83 -22.14
N LYS A 206 10.18 17.44 -21.68
CA LYS A 206 11.12 16.62 -22.44
C LYS A 206 11.18 15.22 -21.86
N THR A 207 11.25 14.22 -22.72
CA THR A 207 11.66 12.88 -22.34
C THR A 207 13.19 12.82 -22.26
N ALA A 208 13.73 12.40 -21.12
CA ALA A 208 15.15 12.20 -20.93
C ALA A 208 15.42 10.75 -20.51
N ASN A 209 16.15 10.02 -21.36
CA ASN A 209 16.53 8.64 -21.11
C ASN A 209 17.19 8.48 -19.75
N LEU A 210 16.82 7.40 -19.06
CA LEU A 210 17.58 6.92 -17.93
C LEU A 210 18.99 6.54 -18.41
N PRO A 211 20.07 7.00 -17.73
CA PRO A 211 21.43 6.75 -18.19
C PRO A 211 21.71 5.25 -18.30
N GLY A 212 22.11 4.75 -19.47
CA GLY A 212 22.41 3.33 -19.70
C GLY A 212 21.19 2.40 -19.81
N SER A 213 19.97 2.95 -19.76
CA SER A 213 18.75 2.23 -20.13
C SER A 213 18.76 1.86 -21.63
N PRO A 214 17.83 1.05 -22.15
CA PRO A 214 17.91 0.59 -23.53
C PRO A 214 17.76 1.76 -24.52
N GLU A 215 18.87 2.32 -24.98
CA GLU A 215 18.87 3.33 -26.03
C GLU A 215 18.80 2.65 -27.41
N SER A 216 17.83 3.06 -28.23
CA SER A 216 17.75 2.85 -29.70
C SER A 216 17.77 1.42 -30.27
N SER A 217 17.82 0.36 -29.45
CA SER A 217 18.03 -1.02 -29.93
C SER A 217 16.88 -2.00 -29.67
N GLY A 218 15.81 -1.57 -29.00
CA GLY A 218 14.66 -2.40 -28.64
C GLY A 218 13.31 -1.70 -28.86
N ASP A 219 12.21 -2.40 -28.59
CA ASP A 219 10.84 -1.87 -28.61
C ASP A 219 10.26 -1.92 -27.18
N PRO A 220 10.66 -0.98 -26.30
CA PRO A 220 10.31 -1.03 -24.89
C PRO A 220 8.86 -0.62 -24.67
N TYR A 221 8.12 -1.46 -23.95
CA TYR A 221 6.75 -1.20 -23.50
C TYR A 221 6.72 -1.02 -21.98
N GLY A 222 5.99 -1.87 -21.26
CA GLY A 222 5.87 -1.84 -19.82
C GLY A 222 7.22 -2.00 -19.17
N PHE A 223 7.45 -1.22 -18.14
CA PHE A 223 8.65 -1.26 -17.34
C PHE A 223 8.28 -1.20 -15.86
N VAL A 224 9.23 -1.56 -14.99
CA VAL A 224 9.05 -1.42 -13.55
C VAL A 224 10.39 -1.08 -12.89
N LEU A 225 10.36 -0.07 -12.02
CA LEU A 225 11.49 0.32 -11.17
C LEU A 225 11.26 -0.24 -9.76
N LEU A 226 12.23 -1.02 -9.26
CA LEU A 226 12.20 -1.70 -7.98
C LEU A 226 13.42 -1.33 -7.14
N ASP A 227 13.23 -1.26 -5.82
CA ASP A 227 14.29 -1.18 -4.82
C ASP A 227 14.50 -2.59 -4.22
N VAL A 228 15.29 -3.42 -4.92
CA VAL A 228 15.50 -4.83 -4.55
C VAL A 228 16.47 -4.95 -3.37
N ALA A 229 17.46 -4.07 -3.26
CA ALA A 229 18.40 -4.05 -2.14
C ALA A 229 17.82 -3.36 -0.88
N GLY A 230 16.69 -2.67 -0.98
CA GLY A 230 15.95 -2.12 0.16
C GLY A 230 16.58 -0.86 0.76
N HIS A 231 17.18 0.00 -0.07
CA HIS A 231 17.85 1.24 0.37
C HIS A 231 17.04 2.52 0.13
N GLY A 232 15.76 2.41 -0.22
CA GLY A 232 14.80 3.52 -0.34
C GLY A 232 14.71 4.17 -1.72
N THR A 233 15.50 3.71 -2.69
CA THR A 233 15.51 4.22 -4.09
C THR A 233 15.64 3.06 -5.07
N PRO A 234 15.13 3.16 -6.31
CA PRO A 234 15.11 2.02 -7.20
C PRO A 234 16.53 1.71 -7.66
N ASP A 235 16.90 0.45 -7.60
CA ASP A 235 18.21 -0.07 -7.98
C ASP A 235 18.13 -1.12 -9.09
N THR A 236 16.91 -1.54 -9.43
CA THR A 236 16.63 -2.56 -10.42
C THR A 236 15.49 -2.10 -11.33
N LEU A 237 15.72 -2.12 -12.64
CA LEU A 237 14.74 -1.78 -13.66
C LEU A 237 14.49 -3.04 -14.49
N TYR A 238 13.22 -3.37 -14.73
CA TYR A 238 12.83 -4.37 -15.71
C TYR A 238 12.06 -3.72 -16.85
N VAL A 239 12.29 -4.19 -18.07
CA VAL A 239 11.67 -3.64 -19.29
C VAL A 239 11.16 -4.77 -20.16
N ALA A 240 9.90 -4.69 -20.60
CA ALA A 240 9.36 -5.52 -21.66
C ALA A 240 9.84 -5.02 -23.02
N ASP A 241 10.71 -5.77 -23.69
CA ASP A 241 11.11 -5.51 -25.08
C ASP A 241 10.32 -6.42 -26.02
N SER A 242 9.34 -5.83 -26.71
CA SER A 242 8.38 -6.57 -27.52
C SER A 242 9.02 -7.20 -28.75
N ASN A 243 9.87 -6.43 -29.44
CA ASN A 243 10.54 -6.87 -30.67
C ASN A 243 11.55 -7.98 -30.37
N ALA A 244 12.27 -7.88 -29.24
CA ALA A 244 13.19 -8.94 -28.82
C ALA A 244 12.51 -10.11 -28.10
N GLY A 245 11.23 -9.96 -27.71
CA GLY A 245 10.44 -11.01 -27.07
C GLY A 245 10.99 -11.43 -25.70
N LYS A 246 11.33 -10.46 -24.86
CA LYS A 246 11.98 -10.71 -23.56
C LYS A 246 11.73 -9.61 -22.53
N ILE A 247 11.77 -10.00 -21.26
CA ILE A 247 11.92 -9.09 -20.14
C ILE A 247 13.43 -8.90 -19.92
N GLU A 248 13.92 -7.68 -20.08
CA GLU A 248 15.30 -7.32 -19.76
C GLU A 248 15.41 -6.78 -18.33
N LYS A 249 16.46 -7.16 -17.62
CA LYS A 249 16.82 -6.59 -16.31
C LYS A 249 17.95 -5.59 -16.47
N PHE A 250 17.89 -4.51 -15.71
CA PHE A 250 18.98 -3.57 -15.54
C PHE A 250 19.26 -3.33 -14.06
N GLY A 251 20.54 -3.37 -13.67
CA GLY A 251 20.99 -2.99 -12.34
C GLY A 251 21.61 -1.60 -12.34
N LEU A 252 21.30 -0.78 -11.33
CA LEU A 252 21.89 0.55 -11.17
C LEU A 252 23.31 0.44 -10.62
N SER A 253 24.29 0.96 -11.36
CA SER A 253 25.71 0.89 -10.99
C SER A 253 26.43 2.18 -11.39
N GLY A 254 26.88 2.95 -10.39
CA GLY A 254 27.60 4.21 -10.62
C GLY A 254 26.75 5.30 -11.29
N GLY A 255 25.43 5.31 -11.01
CA GLY A 255 24.48 6.27 -11.60
C GLY A 255 24.04 5.94 -13.01
N SER A 256 24.36 4.75 -13.53
CA SER A 256 23.88 4.26 -14.82
C SER A 256 23.30 2.86 -14.70
N TRP A 257 22.19 2.64 -15.37
CA TRP A 257 21.55 1.35 -15.55
C TRP A 257 22.41 0.50 -16.48
N LYS A 258 22.70 -0.74 -16.09
CA LYS A 258 23.47 -1.68 -16.90
C LYS A 258 22.61 -2.90 -17.14
N ALA A 259 22.61 -3.44 -18.35
CA ALA A 259 21.87 -4.66 -18.66
C ALA A 259 22.45 -5.85 -17.87
N GLU A 260 21.59 -6.52 -17.11
CA GLU A 260 21.91 -7.64 -16.21
C GLU A 260 21.08 -8.87 -16.61
N GLY A 261 21.10 -9.21 -17.90
CA GLY A 261 20.43 -10.41 -18.43
C GLY A 261 18.93 -10.23 -18.71
N SER A 262 18.28 -11.31 -19.15
CA SER A 262 16.89 -11.27 -19.61
C SER A 262 16.20 -12.63 -19.52
N LYS A 263 14.87 -12.64 -19.62
CA LYS A 263 14.05 -13.85 -19.79
C LYS A 263 13.11 -13.74 -20.96
N SER A 264 13.03 -14.77 -21.79
CA SER A 264 12.17 -14.78 -22.98
C SER A 264 10.69 -14.86 -22.62
N VAL A 265 9.92 -13.93 -23.19
CA VAL A 265 8.45 -13.89 -23.14
C VAL A 265 7.99 -13.38 -24.50
N SER A 266 7.37 -14.24 -25.30
CA SER A 266 6.96 -13.90 -26.66
C SER A 266 5.97 -12.73 -26.67
N HIS A 267 6.22 -11.74 -27.54
CA HIS A 267 5.38 -10.56 -27.72
C HIS A 267 5.08 -9.80 -26.42
N VAL A 268 6.03 -9.78 -25.48
CA VAL A 268 5.83 -9.12 -24.18
C VAL A 268 5.61 -7.62 -24.38
N THR A 269 4.59 -7.09 -23.71
CA THR A 269 4.32 -5.65 -23.70
C THR A 269 3.93 -5.14 -22.32
N GLY A 270 3.07 -5.86 -21.58
CA GLY A 270 2.72 -5.43 -20.23
C GLY A 270 3.72 -6.00 -19.23
N LEU A 271 4.07 -5.20 -18.23
CA LEU A 271 4.96 -5.60 -17.15
C LEU A 271 4.59 -4.85 -15.87
N THR A 272 4.46 -5.60 -14.78
CA THR A 272 4.35 -5.07 -13.42
C THR A 272 5.15 -5.97 -12.48
N GLY A 273 5.41 -5.50 -11.26
CA GLY A 273 6.07 -6.31 -10.26
C GLY A 273 6.20 -5.63 -8.92
N TYR A 274 6.64 -6.41 -7.95
CA TYR A 274 6.95 -5.92 -6.61
C TYR A 274 8.14 -6.67 -6.00
N VAL A 275 8.59 -6.25 -4.81
CA VAL A 275 9.67 -6.86 -4.04
C VAL A 275 9.03 -7.64 -2.90
N GLY A 276 9.14 -8.96 -2.97
CA GLY A 276 8.64 -9.88 -1.96
C GLY A 276 9.80 -10.69 -1.40
N GLY A 277 9.98 -10.69 -0.07
CA GLY A 277 11.05 -11.45 0.57
C GLY A 277 12.47 -11.08 0.10
N GLY A 278 12.70 -9.82 -0.30
CA GLY A 278 13.98 -9.33 -0.83
C GLY A 278 14.27 -9.71 -2.29
N HIS A 279 13.26 -10.14 -3.04
CA HIS A 279 13.38 -10.56 -4.44
C HIS A 279 12.31 -9.90 -5.31
N ALA A 280 12.61 -9.69 -6.59
CA ALA A 280 11.63 -9.17 -7.54
C ALA A 280 10.66 -10.28 -7.96
N VAL A 281 9.36 -10.02 -7.84
CA VAL A 281 8.29 -10.84 -8.38
C VAL A 281 7.63 -10.06 -9.50
N LEU A 282 7.74 -10.57 -10.72
CA LEU A 282 7.24 -9.91 -11.93
C LEU A 282 6.05 -10.66 -12.50
N TYR A 283 5.12 -9.89 -13.06
CA TYR A 283 4.05 -10.39 -13.92
C TYR A 283 4.10 -9.66 -15.24
N ALA A 284 4.00 -10.42 -16.32
CA ALA A 284 4.13 -9.90 -17.66
C ALA A 284 3.05 -10.47 -18.56
N THR A 285 2.60 -9.64 -19.50
CA THR A 285 1.70 -10.08 -20.56
C THR A 285 2.39 -10.06 -21.91
N GLY A 286 2.25 -11.17 -22.63
CA GLY A 286 2.46 -11.21 -24.07
C GLY A 286 1.21 -10.69 -24.76
N SER A 287 1.28 -9.57 -25.49
CA SER A 287 0.12 -9.03 -26.20
C SER A 287 -0.03 -9.69 -27.56
N GLY A 288 -1.22 -10.27 -27.79
CA GLY A 288 -1.58 -10.83 -29.08
C GLY A 288 -2.50 -9.92 -29.90
N SER A 289 -2.22 -9.77 -31.19
CA SER A 289 -3.01 -8.95 -32.13
C SER A 289 -4.14 -9.71 -32.85
N SER A 290 -4.17 -11.04 -32.75
CA SER A 290 -5.26 -11.87 -33.26
C SER A 290 -6.05 -12.40 -32.08
N GLY A 291 -7.39 -12.39 -32.11
CA GLY A 291 -8.24 -12.81 -30.99
C GLY A 291 -8.04 -14.24 -30.45
N THR A 292 -6.94 -14.91 -30.66
CA THR A 292 -6.54 -16.18 -30.03
C THR A 292 -5.17 -16.06 -29.34
N SER A 293 -4.68 -14.84 -29.11
CA SER A 293 -3.30 -14.61 -28.67
C SER A 293 -3.23 -13.68 -27.45
N GLY A 294 -2.45 -14.13 -26.47
CA GLY A 294 -2.09 -13.37 -25.28
C GLY A 294 -1.83 -14.30 -24.09
N THR A 295 -0.78 -14.04 -23.33
CA THR A 295 -0.42 -14.85 -22.14
C THR A 295 -0.20 -13.95 -20.94
N LEU A 296 -0.61 -14.36 -19.76
CA LEU A 296 -0.13 -13.84 -18.48
C LEU A 296 0.97 -14.81 -17.99
N SER A 297 2.12 -14.27 -17.64
CA SER A 297 3.26 -15.04 -17.13
C SER A 297 3.82 -14.39 -15.87
N THR A 298 4.48 -15.18 -15.03
CA THR A 298 5.24 -14.71 -13.87
C THR A 298 6.70 -15.15 -13.93
N VAL A 299 7.58 -14.37 -13.30
CA VAL A 299 8.96 -14.74 -13.01
C VAL A 299 9.37 -14.15 -11.67
N THR A 300 10.01 -14.96 -10.83
CA THR A 300 10.66 -14.50 -9.60
C THR A 300 12.17 -14.41 -9.85
N ASP A 301 12.70 -13.20 -9.80
CA ASP A 301 14.14 -12.94 -9.91
C ASP A 301 14.73 -12.75 -8.51
N THR A 302 15.49 -13.75 -8.08
CA THR A 302 16.21 -13.76 -6.80
C THR A 302 17.63 -13.21 -6.90
N ALA A 303 18.08 -12.82 -8.10
CA ALA A 303 19.42 -12.26 -8.28
C ALA A 303 19.50 -10.83 -7.74
N ALA A 304 20.64 -10.50 -7.15
CA ALA A 304 20.98 -9.13 -6.76
C ALA A 304 20.84 -8.13 -7.95
N PRO A 305 20.66 -6.83 -7.69
CA PRO A 305 20.44 -5.83 -8.74
C PRO A 305 21.47 -5.89 -9.88
N THR A 306 22.77 -5.94 -9.56
CA THR A 306 23.88 -5.99 -10.51
C THR A 306 24.31 -7.42 -10.86
N SER A 307 23.35 -8.32 -11.02
CA SER A 307 23.59 -9.72 -11.36
C SER A 307 22.54 -10.22 -12.35
N SER A 308 22.99 -11.10 -13.25
CA SER A 308 22.15 -11.68 -14.30
C SER A 308 20.81 -12.19 -13.76
N MET A 309 19.71 -11.79 -14.39
CA MET A 309 18.34 -12.17 -14.04
C MET A 309 18.20 -13.68 -13.84
N SER A 310 17.77 -14.09 -12.65
CA SER A 310 17.52 -15.48 -12.27
C SER A 310 16.05 -15.87 -12.50
N GLY A 311 15.66 -17.08 -12.05
CA GLY A 311 14.30 -17.57 -12.21
C GLY A 311 13.96 -18.10 -13.61
N SER A 312 12.75 -18.66 -13.71
CA SER A 312 12.16 -19.20 -14.94
C SER A 312 10.79 -18.57 -15.15
N VAL A 313 10.46 -18.28 -16.41
CA VAL A 313 9.13 -17.78 -16.79
C VAL A 313 8.13 -18.92 -16.70
N THR A 314 7.01 -18.66 -16.02
CA THR A 314 5.87 -19.57 -15.92
C THR A 314 4.64 -18.89 -16.48
N THR A 315 4.01 -19.47 -17.51
CA THR A 315 2.71 -18.99 -18.01
C THR A 315 1.61 -19.38 -17.04
N LEU A 316 0.89 -18.38 -16.54
CA LEU A 316 -0.21 -18.49 -15.59
C LEU A 316 -1.57 -18.62 -16.31
N ALA A 317 -1.77 -17.87 -17.39
CA ALA A 317 -3.01 -17.92 -18.16
C ALA A 317 -2.78 -17.60 -19.64
N THR A 318 -3.68 -18.08 -20.48
CA THR A 318 -3.71 -17.78 -21.92
C THR A 318 -5.10 -17.28 -22.29
N ALA A 319 -5.16 -16.21 -23.08
CA ALA A 319 -6.42 -15.69 -23.59
C ALA A 319 -7.14 -16.77 -24.41
N SER A 320 -8.42 -17.01 -24.11
CA SER A 320 -9.25 -17.93 -24.88
C SER A 320 -9.64 -17.31 -26.23
N SER A 321 -10.24 -18.11 -27.11
CA SER A 321 -10.65 -17.65 -28.45
C SER A 321 -11.55 -16.41 -28.37
N LYS A 322 -11.35 -15.51 -29.34
CA LYS A 322 -11.93 -14.18 -29.50
C LYS A 322 -11.64 -13.19 -28.35
N LYS A 323 -10.52 -13.40 -27.65
CA LYS A 323 -10.02 -12.52 -26.58
C LYS A 323 -8.54 -12.27 -26.77
N ALA A 324 -8.06 -11.15 -26.24
CA ALA A 324 -6.63 -10.87 -26.19
C ALA A 324 -6.26 -10.14 -24.90
N PHE A 325 -5.12 -10.51 -24.32
CA PHE A 325 -4.55 -9.80 -23.18
C PHE A 325 -3.68 -8.63 -23.65
N ARG A 326 -3.69 -7.55 -22.88
CA ARG A 326 -2.93 -6.31 -23.07
C ARG A 326 -2.12 -6.03 -21.81
N GLY A 327 -2.19 -4.84 -21.22
CA GLY A 327 -1.44 -4.50 -20.03
C GLY A 327 -1.75 -5.38 -18.81
N VAL A 328 -0.87 -5.28 -17.83
CA VAL A 328 -0.99 -5.97 -16.54
C VAL A 328 -0.56 -5.03 -15.42
N ALA A 329 -1.31 -5.02 -14.31
CA ALA A 329 -1.01 -4.26 -13.11
C ALA A 329 -1.26 -5.11 -11.86
N LEU A 330 -0.72 -4.70 -10.72
CA LEU A 330 -1.12 -5.28 -9.43
C LEU A 330 -2.52 -4.77 -9.06
N ALA A 331 -3.29 -5.60 -8.37
CA ALA A 331 -4.60 -5.22 -7.83
C ALA A 331 -4.49 -4.04 -6.85
N PRO A 332 -5.50 -3.16 -6.75
CA PRO A 332 -5.56 -2.13 -5.72
C PRO A 332 -5.34 -2.68 -4.30
N GLY A 333 -4.65 -1.91 -3.47
CA GLY A 333 -4.25 -2.31 -2.11
C GLY A 333 -2.98 -3.16 -2.06
N THR A 334 -2.43 -3.58 -3.21
CA THR A 334 -1.11 -4.21 -3.26
C THR A 334 -0.04 -3.13 -3.08
N GLY A 335 0.82 -3.27 -2.08
CA GLY A 335 1.91 -2.33 -1.83
C GLY A 335 2.83 -2.22 -3.05
N GLY A 336 2.88 -1.03 -3.65
CA GLY A 336 3.79 -0.72 -4.75
C GLY A 336 5.24 -0.64 -4.24
N THR A 337 6.16 -1.12 -5.07
CA THR A 337 7.59 -1.09 -4.76
C THR A 337 8.23 0.27 -4.91
N GLY A 338 8.96 0.65 -3.86
CA GLY A 338 10.31 1.18 -3.99
C GLY A 338 10.42 2.56 -4.63
N THR A 339 9.83 3.57 -4.01
CA THR A 339 10.52 4.85 -3.73
C THR A 339 9.66 5.70 -2.82
N THR A 340 10.31 6.43 -1.92
CA THR A 340 9.73 7.46 -1.07
C THR A 340 8.73 8.34 -1.84
N PRO A 341 7.60 8.76 -1.24
CA PRO A 341 6.65 9.68 -1.88
C PRO A 341 7.37 10.93 -2.43
N PRO A 342 6.96 11.48 -3.60
CA PRO A 342 7.47 12.77 -4.05
C PRO A 342 7.21 13.84 -2.99
N THR A 343 8.24 14.63 -2.71
CA THR A 343 8.22 15.82 -1.84
C THR A 343 7.55 17.04 -2.48
N THR A 344 6.54 16.84 -3.34
CA THR A 344 5.71 17.94 -3.87
C THR A 344 4.24 17.61 -3.67
N PRO A 345 3.55 18.27 -2.73
CA PRO A 345 2.11 18.10 -2.51
C PRO A 345 1.30 18.41 -3.77
N PRO A 346 0.20 17.68 -4.05
CA PRO A 346 -0.80 18.11 -5.02
C PRO A 346 -1.31 19.49 -4.61
N THR A 347 -1.22 20.47 -5.50
CA THR A 347 -1.75 21.82 -5.27
C THR A 347 -3.26 21.92 -5.50
N THR A 348 -3.97 20.79 -5.57
CA THR A 348 -5.42 20.77 -5.62
C THR A 348 -5.96 19.54 -4.88
N PRO A 349 -6.62 19.71 -3.72
CA PRO A 349 -7.35 18.64 -3.05
C PRO A 349 -8.39 18.02 -3.99
N PRO A 350 -8.73 16.73 -3.85
CA PRO A 350 -9.86 16.13 -4.55
C PRO A 350 -11.12 16.97 -4.32
N THR A 351 -11.70 17.49 -5.41
CA THR A 351 -13.10 17.92 -5.47
C THR A 351 -13.93 16.63 -5.43
N THR A 352 -14.16 15.97 -4.31
CA THR A 352 -14.90 16.44 -3.15
C THR A 352 -14.57 15.45 -2.02
N PRO A 353 -14.05 15.86 -0.86
CA PRO A 353 -14.21 15.10 0.38
C PRO A 353 -15.72 14.93 0.63
N PRO A 354 -16.19 14.10 1.56
CA PRO A 354 -17.50 14.39 2.15
C PRO A 354 -17.48 15.87 2.56
N THR A 355 -18.20 16.73 1.82
CA THR A 355 -18.17 18.19 1.96
C THR A 355 -18.99 18.67 3.14
N THR A 356 -19.58 17.73 3.86
CA THR A 356 -19.81 17.89 5.27
C THR A 356 -18.56 17.42 6.00
N PRO A 357 -17.81 18.33 6.68
CA PRO A 357 -17.23 17.97 7.97
C PRO A 357 -18.26 17.14 8.75
N PRO A 358 -17.91 16.25 9.69
CA PRO A 358 -18.90 15.89 10.70
C PRO A 358 -19.33 17.21 11.37
N THR A 359 -20.41 17.79 10.87
CA THR A 359 -21.23 18.80 11.56
C THR A 359 -22.00 18.12 12.68
N SER A 360 -21.99 16.79 12.66
CA SER A 360 -22.27 15.98 13.83
C SER A 360 -21.19 16.25 14.88
N PRO A 361 -21.58 16.63 16.10
CA PRO A 361 -20.64 16.71 17.22
C PRO A 361 -19.87 15.39 17.36
N PRO A 362 -18.68 15.40 17.99
CA PRO A 362 -17.94 14.18 18.30
C PRO A 362 -18.90 13.13 18.89
N PRO A 363 -18.79 11.86 18.48
CA PRO A 363 -19.68 10.83 19.00
C PRO A 363 -19.58 10.81 20.53
N THR A 364 -20.72 10.92 21.20
CA THR A 364 -20.78 10.94 22.66
C THR A 364 -21.21 9.60 23.25
N THR A 365 -21.57 8.63 22.40
CA THR A 365 -22.10 7.33 22.80
C THR A 365 -21.39 6.22 22.03
N ALA A 366 -21.02 5.17 22.73
CA ALA A 366 -20.49 3.96 22.13
C ALA A 366 -21.53 3.27 21.24
N VAL A 367 -21.05 2.65 20.17
CA VAL A 367 -21.85 1.78 19.28
C VAL A 367 -21.29 0.35 19.35
N PRO A 368 -22.07 -0.68 18.94
CA PRO A 368 -21.57 -2.05 18.95
C PRO A 368 -20.28 -2.22 18.13
N TRP A 369 -19.46 -3.18 18.54
CA TRP A 369 -18.24 -3.58 17.82
C TRP A 369 -18.49 -3.73 16.32
N PRO A 370 -17.68 -3.12 15.44
CA PRO A 370 -17.90 -3.09 13.99
C PRO A 370 -17.44 -4.36 13.28
N GLY A 371 -17.60 -5.51 13.93
CA GLY A 371 -17.25 -6.83 13.41
C GLY A 371 -18.08 -7.91 14.08
N SER A 372 -17.62 -9.17 14.03
CA SER A 372 -18.34 -10.27 14.68
C SER A 372 -18.36 -10.10 16.19
N SER A 373 -19.47 -10.46 16.84
CA SER A 373 -19.53 -10.57 18.30
C SER A 373 -18.70 -11.73 18.85
N SER A 374 -18.36 -12.72 18.02
CA SER A 374 -17.66 -13.94 18.45
C SER A 374 -16.16 -13.68 18.59
N VAL A 375 -15.61 -14.08 19.74
CA VAL A 375 -14.18 -14.06 20.03
C VAL A 375 -13.74 -15.46 20.43
N THR A 376 -12.57 -15.88 19.96
CA THR A 376 -11.94 -17.16 20.28
C THR A 376 -10.54 -16.95 20.83
N THR A 377 -9.97 -17.97 21.48
CA THR A 377 -8.55 -17.99 21.81
C THR A 377 -7.71 -18.07 20.54
N ALA A 378 -6.51 -17.52 20.59
CA ALA A 378 -5.61 -17.39 19.44
C ALA A 378 -4.19 -17.89 19.72
N ASP A 379 -3.97 -18.55 20.85
CA ASP A 379 -2.74 -19.20 21.27
C ASP A 379 -3.04 -20.60 21.84
N ALA A 380 -2.01 -21.40 22.06
CA ALA A 380 -2.15 -22.60 22.87
C ALA A 380 -2.19 -22.22 24.36
N SER A 381 -2.70 -23.14 25.19
CA SER A 381 -2.86 -22.89 26.62
C SER A 381 -1.51 -22.59 27.31
N ASN A 382 -1.46 -21.49 28.08
CA ASN A 382 -0.35 -21.04 28.91
C ASN A 382 0.99 -20.90 28.16
N VAL A 383 0.96 -20.42 26.92
CA VAL A 383 2.18 -20.20 26.14
C VAL A 383 3.03 -19.06 26.69
N PHE A 384 2.39 -17.95 27.04
CA PHE A 384 3.07 -16.71 27.44
C PHE A 384 3.11 -16.50 28.96
N GLY A 385 2.12 -17.06 29.68
CA GLY A 385 1.80 -16.65 31.04
C GLY A 385 0.98 -15.37 31.03
N GLU A 386 1.01 -14.65 32.15
CA GLU A 386 0.45 -13.29 32.28
C GLU A 386 1.37 -12.26 31.57
N ASP A 387 1.04 -10.98 31.65
CA ASP A 387 1.90 -9.85 31.26
C ASP A 387 2.04 -9.61 29.74
N LEU A 388 1.21 -10.24 28.89
CA LEU A 388 1.29 -10.04 27.44
C LEU A 388 0.57 -8.73 27.05
N SER A 389 1.34 -7.73 26.65
CA SER A 389 0.84 -6.40 26.27
C SER A 389 0.78 -6.25 24.74
N GLY A 390 1.26 -5.12 24.24
CA GLY A 390 1.05 -4.62 22.89
C GLY A 390 1.36 -5.59 21.77
N LEU A 391 0.58 -5.44 20.69
CA LEU A 391 0.60 -6.34 19.53
C LEU A 391 0.79 -5.57 18.23
N TYR A 392 1.67 -6.04 17.35
CA TYR A 392 1.80 -5.48 16.01
C TYR A 392 2.02 -6.56 14.96
N GLN A 393 1.17 -6.57 13.93
CA GLN A 393 1.27 -7.53 12.85
C GLN A 393 2.05 -6.99 11.63
N GLU A 394 3.02 -7.77 11.18
CA GLU A 394 3.81 -7.56 9.96
C GLU A 394 3.64 -8.77 9.04
N GLY A 395 2.63 -8.73 8.16
CA GLY A 395 2.29 -9.87 7.30
C GLY A 395 2.08 -11.15 8.11
N GLY A 396 2.88 -12.17 7.83
CA GLY A 396 2.85 -13.47 8.52
C GLY A 396 3.56 -13.52 9.88
N VAL A 397 3.91 -12.39 10.48
CA VAL A 397 4.55 -12.30 11.81
C VAL A 397 3.72 -11.40 12.72
N MET A 398 3.49 -11.85 13.95
CA MET A 398 2.97 -11.00 15.03
C MET A 398 4.10 -10.72 16.02
N TRP A 399 4.38 -9.44 16.24
CA TRP A 399 5.24 -8.98 17.32
C TRP A 399 4.38 -8.77 18.56
N ALA A 400 4.85 -9.22 19.71
CA ALA A 400 4.15 -9.02 20.98
C ALA A 400 5.14 -8.62 22.07
N ALA A 401 4.88 -7.48 22.73
CA ALA A 401 5.58 -7.09 23.94
C ALA A 401 5.01 -7.85 25.14
N GLN A 402 5.82 -8.05 26.18
CA GLN A 402 5.41 -8.67 27.42
C GLN A 402 6.09 -7.92 28.56
N ASN A 403 5.31 -7.22 29.41
CA ASN A 403 5.76 -6.21 30.39
C ASN A 403 6.80 -6.73 31.42
N SER A 404 7.02 -8.04 31.43
CA SER A 404 8.15 -8.73 32.07
C SER A 404 9.55 -8.52 31.44
N GLY A 405 9.72 -7.68 30.42
CA GLY A 405 11.02 -7.44 29.77
C GLY A 405 11.28 -8.32 28.54
N LYS A 406 10.26 -8.66 27.74
CA LYS A 406 10.40 -9.61 26.63
C LYS A 406 9.64 -9.21 25.38
N LEU A 407 10.34 -9.26 24.25
CA LEU A 407 9.71 -9.23 22.93
C LEU A 407 9.55 -10.65 22.38
N TRP A 408 8.38 -10.92 21.84
CA TRP A 408 8.07 -12.14 21.12
C TRP A 408 7.97 -11.89 19.62
N ARG A 409 8.44 -12.88 18.86
CA ARG A 409 8.13 -13.03 17.44
C ARG A 409 7.27 -14.26 17.29
N LEU A 410 6.04 -14.09 16.84
CA LEU A 410 5.06 -15.15 16.67
C LEU A 410 4.82 -15.44 15.20
N VAL A 411 4.50 -16.70 14.91
CA VAL A 411 4.16 -17.18 13.57
C VAL A 411 2.81 -17.90 13.61
N PRO A 412 2.09 -18.01 12.47
CA PRO A 412 0.83 -18.75 12.41
C PRO A 412 0.99 -20.20 12.86
N ASN A 413 0.08 -20.69 13.69
CA ASN A 413 0.07 -22.07 14.18
C ASN A 413 -0.64 -23.06 13.22
N GLY A 414 -1.09 -22.59 12.06
CA GLY A 414 -1.83 -23.38 11.06
C GLY A 414 -3.30 -23.67 11.41
N SER A 415 -3.77 -23.26 12.59
CA SER A 415 -5.16 -23.42 13.07
C SER A 415 -5.88 -22.08 13.28
N GLY A 416 -5.35 -21.00 12.70
CA GLY A 416 -5.92 -19.66 12.76
C GLY A 416 -5.49 -18.81 13.97
N GLY A 417 -4.55 -19.30 14.78
CA GLY A 417 -3.89 -18.57 15.86
C GLY A 417 -2.38 -18.44 15.66
N TRP A 418 -1.67 -18.07 16.73
CA TRP A 418 -0.26 -17.73 16.78
C TRP A 418 0.49 -18.66 17.75
N GLN A 419 1.79 -18.81 17.52
CA GLN A 419 2.70 -19.52 18.39
C GLN A 419 4.10 -18.87 18.33
N PRO A 420 4.96 -19.01 19.36
CA PRO A 420 6.33 -18.53 19.31
C PRO A 420 7.08 -19.08 18.10
N ASP A 421 7.82 -18.22 17.42
CA ASP A 421 8.77 -18.69 16.42
C ASP A 421 9.86 -19.51 17.12
N THR A 422 10.07 -20.74 16.66
CA THR A 422 11.10 -21.63 17.21
C THR A 422 12.46 -21.42 16.55
N ALA A 423 12.53 -20.61 15.48
CA ALA A 423 13.78 -20.25 14.81
C ALA A 423 14.50 -19.09 15.51
N SER A 424 15.80 -18.95 15.22
CA SER A 424 16.62 -17.78 15.55
C SER A 424 16.55 -17.29 17.01
N GLY A 425 16.34 -18.21 17.96
CA GLY A 425 16.31 -17.90 19.39
C GLY A 425 15.02 -17.26 19.90
N TRP A 426 13.92 -17.31 19.14
CA TRP A 426 12.63 -16.72 19.53
C TRP A 426 11.72 -17.63 20.36
N GLY A 427 12.08 -18.91 20.52
CA GLY A 427 11.18 -19.93 21.10
C GLY A 427 10.76 -19.70 22.55
N SER A 428 11.36 -18.73 23.24
CA SER A 428 10.99 -18.30 24.60
C SER A 428 10.90 -16.78 24.73
N GLY A 429 10.72 -16.09 23.59
CA GLY A 429 10.91 -14.64 23.49
C GLY A 429 12.38 -14.26 23.62
N LYS A 430 12.69 -12.98 23.37
CA LYS A 430 14.01 -12.42 23.65
C LYS A 430 13.90 -11.39 24.76
N SER A 431 14.79 -11.48 25.74
CA SER A 431 14.85 -10.49 26.82
C SER A 431 15.30 -9.14 26.29
N LEU A 432 14.63 -8.07 26.71
CA LEU A 432 14.93 -6.71 26.32
C LEU A 432 15.85 -6.03 27.34
N HIS A 433 16.73 -5.18 26.85
CA HIS A 433 17.56 -4.29 27.67
C HIS A 433 17.56 -2.86 27.13
N PHE A 434 17.74 -1.89 28.02
CA PHE A 434 17.99 -0.50 27.65
C PHE A 434 19.33 -0.35 26.93
N PRO A 435 19.61 0.82 26.30
CA PRO A 435 20.93 1.08 25.73
C PRO A 435 22.03 0.86 26.77
N GLY A 436 23.11 0.17 26.36
CA GLY A 436 24.20 -0.24 27.25
C GLY A 436 24.09 -1.67 27.77
N GLY A 437 22.98 -2.37 27.50
CA GLY A 437 22.83 -3.82 27.73
C GLY A 437 22.50 -4.20 29.18
N SER A 438 21.98 -3.27 29.97
CA SER A 438 21.52 -3.49 31.34
C SER A 438 20.15 -2.84 31.57
N GLY A 439 19.50 -3.21 32.68
CA GLY A 439 18.13 -2.81 32.96
C GLY A 439 17.12 -3.66 32.20
N THR A 440 15.95 -3.81 32.78
CA THR A 440 14.83 -4.56 32.21
C THR A 440 13.73 -3.54 31.89
N PRO A 441 13.47 -3.23 30.61
CA PRO A 441 12.30 -2.43 30.25
C PRO A 441 11.05 -3.13 30.76
N ASP A 442 10.13 -2.34 31.27
CA ASP A 442 8.75 -2.73 31.50
C ASP A 442 8.02 -2.41 30.19
N ASP A 443 8.03 -3.37 29.26
CA ASP A 443 7.63 -3.16 27.87
C ASP A 443 6.14 -3.37 27.63
N GLU A 444 5.47 -2.33 27.14
CA GLU A 444 4.02 -2.34 26.97
C GLU A 444 3.62 -2.41 25.51
N GLY A 445 3.85 -1.38 24.72
CA GLY A 445 3.42 -1.30 23.33
C GLY A 445 4.52 -1.74 22.37
N VAL A 446 4.13 -2.22 21.18
CA VAL A 446 5.07 -2.53 20.09
C VAL A 446 4.57 -1.99 18.76
N THR A 447 5.46 -1.43 17.96
CA THR A 447 5.13 -0.98 16.61
C THR A 447 6.32 -1.05 15.66
N LEU A 448 6.02 -0.97 14.36
CA LEU A 448 7.00 -0.87 13.28
C LEU A 448 6.76 0.40 12.48
N THR A 449 7.75 0.76 11.67
CA THR A 449 7.64 1.85 10.67
C THR A 449 7.34 1.28 9.29
N GLY A 450 7.23 2.13 8.27
CA GLY A 450 7.12 1.69 6.88
C GLY A 450 8.28 0.81 6.39
N ALA A 451 9.42 0.80 7.08
CA ALA A 451 10.55 -0.09 6.79
C ALA A 451 10.43 -1.49 7.41
N GLY A 452 9.32 -1.78 8.11
CA GLY A 452 9.09 -3.05 8.79
C GLY A 452 10.12 -3.33 9.88
N SER A 453 10.26 -4.60 10.26
CA SER A 453 11.19 -5.06 11.29
C SER A 453 12.66 -4.93 10.88
N ALA A 454 12.95 -4.86 9.57
CA ALA A 454 14.27 -4.51 9.05
C ALA A 454 14.69 -3.07 9.42
N GLY A 455 13.72 -2.15 9.51
CA GLY A 455 13.91 -0.79 10.01
C GLY A 455 14.05 -0.68 11.53
N GLY A 456 13.88 -1.79 12.25
CA GLY A 456 13.86 -1.90 13.70
C GLY A 456 12.45 -2.02 14.29
N VAL A 457 12.36 -2.68 15.43
CA VAL A 457 11.13 -2.82 16.23
C VAL A 457 11.14 -1.78 17.33
N TYR A 458 10.03 -1.06 17.49
CA TYR A 458 9.90 0.02 18.48
C TYR A 458 8.99 -0.44 19.60
N VAL A 459 9.41 -0.21 20.84
CA VAL A 459 8.71 -0.68 22.04
C VAL A 459 8.55 0.50 23.01
N SER A 460 7.35 0.74 23.52
CA SER A 460 7.13 1.67 24.64
C SER A 460 7.48 1.00 25.95
N SER A 461 7.97 1.79 26.91
CA SER A 461 8.23 1.30 28.26
C SER A 461 7.94 2.36 29.31
N GLU A 462 7.34 1.94 30.42
CA GLU A 462 6.96 2.85 31.50
C GLU A 462 8.11 3.16 32.44
N ARG A 463 8.99 2.18 32.67
CA ARG A 463 10.01 2.19 33.72
C ARG A 463 11.13 1.19 33.43
N ASN A 464 12.16 1.22 34.29
CA ASN A 464 13.07 0.09 34.43
C ASN A 464 12.54 -0.82 35.53
N ALA A 465 12.14 -2.05 35.20
CA ALA A 465 11.60 -3.02 36.16
C ALA A 465 12.61 -3.38 37.27
N ASP A 466 13.92 -3.29 37.00
CA ASP A 466 14.97 -3.45 38.02
C ASP A 466 14.95 -2.30 39.07
N SER A 467 14.24 -1.20 38.78
CA SER A 467 14.06 -0.03 39.64
C SER A 467 12.63 0.53 39.50
N SER A 468 11.64 -0.31 39.81
CA SER A 468 10.24 -0.10 39.42
C SER A 468 9.54 1.10 40.07
N GLY A 469 10.13 1.74 41.07
CA GLY A 469 9.57 2.90 41.76
C GLY A 469 9.79 4.25 41.05
N THR A 470 10.35 4.26 39.84
CA THR A 470 10.65 5.50 39.08
C THR A 470 10.26 5.35 37.62
N SER A 471 9.42 6.27 37.13
CA SER A 471 9.04 6.31 35.71
C SER A 471 10.25 6.59 34.82
N ARG A 472 10.29 5.92 33.68
CA ARG A 472 11.24 6.08 32.59
C ARG A 472 10.49 5.89 31.26
N LEU A 473 9.54 6.79 31.02
CA LEU A 473 8.64 6.81 29.86
C LEU A 473 9.47 6.86 28.57
N SER A 474 9.68 5.73 27.91
CA SER A 474 10.65 5.59 26.83
C SER A 474 10.05 4.93 25.60
N VAL A 475 10.50 5.36 24.42
CA VAL A 475 10.40 4.56 23.20
C VAL A 475 11.79 3.98 22.91
N LEU A 476 11.88 2.66 22.75
CA LEU A 476 13.10 1.90 22.57
C LEU A 476 13.12 1.27 21.18
N ARG A 477 14.24 1.36 20.46
CA ARG A 477 14.40 0.72 19.14
C ARG A 477 15.32 -0.48 19.21
N TYR A 478 14.87 -1.63 18.73
CA TYR A 478 15.62 -2.88 18.67
C TYR A 478 15.93 -3.31 17.24
N ASP A 479 17.15 -3.78 17.01
CA ASP A 479 17.50 -4.58 15.83
C ASP A 479 17.19 -6.04 16.13
N VAL A 480 16.27 -6.63 15.37
CA VAL A 480 15.74 -7.98 15.60
C VAL A 480 16.32 -9.02 14.63
N SER A 481 17.31 -8.65 13.80
CA SER A 481 17.93 -9.53 12.81
C SER A 481 18.84 -10.61 13.44
N GLY A 482 19.28 -10.40 14.68
CA GLY A 482 20.19 -11.29 15.39
C GLY A 482 19.55 -12.56 15.97
N SER A 483 20.36 -13.63 16.09
CA SER A 483 19.93 -14.92 16.63
C SER A 483 20.10 -15.09 18.15
N GLY A 484 20.63 -14.09 18.86
CA GLY A 484 20.84 -14.14 20.31
C GLY A 484 19.53 -14.13 21.12
N SER A 485 19.54 -14.63 22.35
CA SER A 485 18.34 -14.67 23.21
C SER A 485 18.02 -13.35 23.92
N THR A 486 18.82 -12.31 23.70
CA THR A 486 18.65 -10.99 24.27
C THR A 486 18.76 -9.92 23.19
N LEU A 487 18.04 -8.81 23.37
CA LEU A 487 18.08 -7.63 22.52
C LEU A 487 18.46 -6.42 23.37
N THR A 488 19.47 -5.67 22.93
CA THR A 488 19.81 -4.38 23.53
C THR A 488 19.27 -3.28 22.64
N ALA A 489 18.58 -2.31 23.23
CA ALA A 489 18.04 -1.19 22.49
C ALA A 489 19.18 -0.43 21.81
N THR A 490 19.07 -0.29 20.49
CA THR A 490 19.97 0.52 19.66
C THR A 490 19.77 2.01 19.90
N LYS A 491 18.60 2.39 20.41
CA LYS A 491 18.19 3.77 20.67
C LYS A 491 17.15 3.82 21.78
N GLU A 492 17.16 4.93 22.51
CA GLU A 492 16.13 5.31 23.47
C GLU A 492 15.78 6.77 23.24
N TRP A 493 14.48 7.07 23.27
CA TRP A 493 13.94 8.40 23.46
C TRP A 493 13.18 8.42 24.78
N ASN A 494 13.80 8.99 25.81
CA ASN A 494 13.22 9.11 27.15
C ASN A 494 12.38 10.39 27.24
N LEU A 495 11.06 10.23 27.22
CA LEU A 495 10.04 11.27 27.18
C LEU A 495 9.59 11.74 28.56
N THR A 496 10.09 11.12 29.64
CA THR A 496 9.65 11.36 31.03
C THR A 496 9.63 12.84 31.41
N GLY A 497 10.62 13.61 30.96
CA GLY A 497 10.73 15.03 31.29
C GLY A 497 9.77 15.95 30.53
N ASP A 498 9.19 15.49 29.41
CA ASP A 498 8.27 16.27 28.57
C ASP A 498 6.80 15.93 28.83
N LEU A 499 6.53 14.72 29.34
CA LEU A 499 5.19 14.24 29.67
C LEU A 499 4.75 14.65 31.08
N PRO A 500 3.43 14.75 31.34
CA PRO A 500 2.93 14.91 32.71
C PRO A 500 3.43 13.79 33.63
N ALA A 501 3.73 14.14 34.88
CA ALA A 501 4.13 13.16 35.87
C ALA A 501 2.97 12.20 36.19
N VAL A 502 3.25 10.91 36.08
CA VAL A 502 2.35 9.80 36.39
C VAL A 502 3.04 8.84 37.36
N GLY A 503 2.29 7.89 37.91
CA GLY A 503 2.89 6.78 38.66
C GLY A 503 3.89 6.00 37.78
N SER A 504 4.77 5.22 38.40
CA SER A 504 5.72 4.40 37.64
C SER A 504 5.06 3.21 36.93
N ASN A 505 3.82 2.87 37.31
CA ASN A 505 2.94 1.86 36.71
C ASN A 505 1.65 2.49 36.18
N LEU A 506 1.80 3.65 35.53
CA LEU A 506 0.70 4.48 34.97
C LEU A 506 1.22 5.28 33.75
N GLY A 507 2.27 4.77 33.14
CA GLY A 507 3.16 5.37 32.14
C GLY A 507 2.74 5.09 30.70
N LEU A 508 3.72 4.70 29.86
CA LEU A 508 3.50 4.51 28.43
C LEU A 508 3.05 3.08 28.15
N GLU A 509 1.81 2.95 27.73
CA GLU A 509 1.24 1.66 27.36
C GLU A 509 1.31 1.48 25.84
N GLY A 510 0.49 2.20 25.08
CA GLY A 510 0.47 2.07 23.62
C GLY A 510 1.58 2.84 22.88
N VAL A 511 2.02 2.31 21.74
CA VAL A 511 2.83 3.04 20.76
C VAL A 511 2.43 2.68 19.34
N THR A 512 2.30 3.68 18.47
CA THR A 512 2.09 3.44 17.04
C THR A 512 2.84 4.46 16.18
N TRP A 513 3.03 4.18 14.90
CA TRP A 513 3.71 5.06 13.96
C TRP A 513 2.80 5.44 12.80
N VAL A 514 2.75 6.74 12.50
CA VAL A 514 1.96 7.28 11.39
C VAL A 514 2.90 7.93 10.37
N PRO A 515 2.83 7.56 9.07
CA PRO A 515 3.79 8.02 8.07
C PRO A 515 3.67 9.52 7.78
N ASP A 516 4.81 10.16 7.51
CA ASP A 516 4.88 11.57 7.10
C ASP A 516 3.99 11.87 5.89
N GLY A 517 4.00 10.97 4.90
CA GLY A 517 3.19 11.11 3.69
C GLY A 517 1.70 11.21 3.97
N TYR A 518 1.19 10.50 4.99
CA TYR A 518 -0.19 10.65 5.43
C TYR A 518 -0.39 12.01 6.12
N LEU A 519 0.42 12.31 7.15
CA LEU A 519 0.23 13.49 8.00
C LEU A 519 0.34 14.81 7.22
N THR A 520 1.31 14.90 6.31
CA THR A 520 1.45 16.04 5.40
C THR A 520 0.28 16.12 4.41
N GLY A 521 -0.15 14.98 3.85
CA GLY A 521 -1.26 14.89 2.91
C GLY A 521 -2.61 15.34 3.49
N VAL A 522 -2.83 15.15 4.80
CA VAL A 522 -4.05 15.60 5.50
C VAL A 522 -3.89 16.96 6.19
N GLY A 523 -2.77 17.67 5.98
CA GLY A 523 -2.53 18.98 6.57
C GLY A 523 -2.48 18.96 8.10
N PHE A 524 -1.90 17.89 8.67
CA PHE A 524 -1.76 17.72 10.12
C PHE A 524 -1.08 18.95 10.74
N GLN A 525 -1.60 19.43 11.86
CA GLN A 525 -1.08 20.59 12.57
C GLN A 525 -0.02 20.17 13.57
N ASP A 526 1.12 20.83 13.48
CA ASP A 526 2.22 20.71 14.40
C ASP A 526 2.06 21.74 15.53
N ALA A 527 1.75 21.25 16.72
CA ALA A 527 1.56 22.08 17.89
C ALA A 527 2.86 22.77 18.38
N ALA A 528 4.04 22.26 18.03
CA ALA A 528 5.31 22.85 18.42
C ALA A 528 5.61 24.13 17.63
N THR A 529 5.26 24.14 16.34
CA THR A 529 5.49 25.28 15.44
C THR A 529 4.27 26.19 15.28
N GLY A 530 3.07 25.66 15.55
CA GLY A 530 1.80 26.35 15.31
C GLY A 530 1.38 26.39 13.84
N GLY A 531 2.08 25.64 12.97
CA GLY A 531 1.80 25.52 11.55
C GLY A 531 1.48 24.09 11.13
N THR A 532 1.35 23.85 9.83
CA THR A 532 1.26 22.50 9.28
C THR A 532 2.55 21.74 9.50
N TYR A 533 2.45 20.46 9.84
CA TYR A 533 3.57 19.56 10.00
C TYR A 533 4.43 19.49 8.73
N ASP A 534 5.71 19.84 8.89
CA ASP A 534 6.74 19.76 7.87
C ASP A 534 7.85 18.85 8.40
N PRO A 535 7.97 17.61 7.90
CA PRO A 535 9.03 16.68 8.33
C PRO A 535 10.44 17.27 8.16
N SER A 536 10.65 18.14 7.18
CA SER A 536 11.96 18.74 6.91
C SER A 536 12.40 19.79 7.94
N ALA A 537 11.47 20.26 8.78
CA ALA A 537 11.77 21.14 9.91
C ALA A 537 12.46 20.40 11.07
N TYR A 538 12.48 19.06 11.03
CA TYR A 538 13.08 18.20 12.05
C TYR A 538 14.38 17.56 11.55
N GLY A 539 15.23 17.13 12.48
CA GLY A 539 16.40 16.32 12.14
C GLY A 539 16.00 14.98 11.51
N SER A 540 16.96 14.26 10.92
CA SER A 540 16.75 12.93 10.35
C SER A 540 15.98 12.02 11.32
N HIS A 541 14.95 11.36 10.81
CA HIS A 541 14.03 10.51 11.57
C HIS A 541 13.40 9.49 10.61
N THR A 542 12.55 8.61 11.14
CA THR A 542 12.04 7.40 10.47
C THR A 542 10.93 7.62 9.45
N GLY A 543 10.77 8.84 8.93
CA GLY A 543 9.76 9.16 7.91
C GLY A 543 8.33 9.20 8.43
N GLY A 544 8.13 9.51 9.71
CA GLY A 544 6.82 9.59 10.35
C GLY A 544 6.88 10.02 11.81
N VAL A 545 5.71 10.04 12.44
CA VAL A 545 5.50 10.49 13.82
C VAL A 545 5.06 9.30 14.67
N PHE A 546 5.71 9.13 15.82
CA PHE A 546 5.31 8.14 16.82
C PHE A 546 4.24 8.74 17.72
N PHE A 547 3.14 8.05 17.89
CA PHE A 547 2.12 8.38 18.87
C PHE A 547 2.23 7.41 20.04
N VAL A 548 2.27 7.94 21.25
CA VAL A 548 2.35 7.16 22.50
C VAL A 548 1.12 7.41 23.37
N GLY A 549 0.56 6.35 23.93
CA GLY A 549 -0.57 6.39 24.86
C GLY A 549 -0.06 6.40 26.30
N VAL A 550 -0.71 7.18 27.18
CA VAL A 550 -0.36 7.25 28.59
C VAL A 550 -1.52 6.74 29.44
N GLU A 551 -1.30 5.65 30.18
CA GLU A 551 -2.31 4.97 30.99
C GLU A 551 -2.97 5.96 31.97
N GLY A 552 -2.19 6.52 32.90
CA GLY A 552 -2.72 7.30 34.02
C GLY A 552 -3.33 8.64 33.65
N THR A 553 -3.36 9.01 32.36
CA THR A 553 -3.97 10.26 31.89
C THR A 553 -5.00 10.05 30.79
N GLY A 554 -5.06 8.87 30.17
CA GLY A 554 -5.85 8.62 28.97
C GLY A 554 -5.45 9.49 27.77
N MET A 555 -4.24 10.07 27.76
CA MET A 555 -3.78 10.98 26.71
C MET A 555 -2.93 10.25 25.67
N VAL A 556 -2.95 10.77 24.45
CA VAL A 556 -2.08 10.36 23.36
C VAL A 556 -1.20 11.53 22.93
N TYR A 557 0.10 11.28 22.76
CA TYR A 557 1.07 12.32 22.40
C TYR A 557 1.84 11.93 21.14
N GLY A 558 1.94 12.86 20.18
CA GLY A 558 2.68 12.66 18.94
C GLY A 558 4.08 13.25 19.03
N TYR A 559 5.09 12.47 18.67
CA TYR A 559 6.51 12.83 18.72
C TYR A 559 7.22 12.54 17.40
N VAL A 560 8.00 13.51 16.93
CA VAL A 560 9.06 13.25 15.95
C VAL A 560 10.27 12.75 16.73
N LEU A 561 10.63 11.47 16.54
CA LEU A 561 11.77 10.83 17.19
C LEU A 561 12.96 10.83 16.22
N GLN A 562 13.98 11.65 16.51
CA GLN A 562 15.10 11.86 15.60
C GLN A 562 16.24 10.86 15.83
N ASP A 563 16.96 10.51 14.77
CA ASP A 563 18.12 9.62 14.78
C ASP A 563 19.28 10.14 15.63
N SER A 564 19.26 11.41 16.04
CA SER A 564 20.21 11.96 17.00
C SER A 564 19.93 11.52 18.44
N GLY A 565 18.72 11.04 18.74
CA GLY A 565 18.19 10.86 20.10
C GLY A 565 17.39 12.06 20.60
N ALA A 566 17.35 13.17 19.83
CA ALA A 566 16.42 14.26 20.11
C ALA A 566 14.98 13.83 19.79
N PHE A 567 14.02 14.46 20.47
CA PHE A 567 12.60 14.29 20.18
C PHE A 567 11.89 15.63 20.24
N THR A 568 10.74 15.75 19.57
CA THR A 568 9.88 16.93 19.65
C THR A 568 8.43 16.50 19.70
N ARG A 569 7.70 16.94 20.73
CA ARG A 569 6.26 16.73 20.82
C ARG A 569 5.55 17.68 19.87
N ILE A 570 4.78 17.13 18.94
CA ILE A 570 4.02 17.89 17.94
C ILE A 570 2.51 17.75 18.10
N ALA A 571 2.05 16.87 18.99
CA ALA A 571 0.62 16.69 19.25
C ALA A 571 0.32 16.27 20.70
N SER A 572 -0.85 16.65 21.19
CA SER A 572 -1.44 16.20 22.45
C SER A 572 -2.93 16.02 22.23
N ILE A 573 -3.42 14.80 22.42
CA ILE A 573 -4.75 14.36 22.02
C ILE A 573 -5.39 13.69 23.22
N SER A 574 -6.58 14.15 23.62
CA SER A 574 -7.36 13.41 24.62
C SER A 574 -8.06 12.25 23.94
N SER A 575 -7.86 11.03 24.44
CA SER A 575 -8.68 9.89 24.00
C SER A 575 -10.13 10.05 24.51
N GLY A 576 -10.30 10.73 25.64
CA GLY A 576 -11.55 10.83 26.40
C GLY A 576 -11.89 9.55 27.18
N MET A 577 -10.92 8.65 27.37
CA MET A 577 -10.98 7.46 28.22
C MET A 577 -10.17 7.70 29.50
N ASP A 578 -10.42 6.88 30.53
CA ASP A 578 -9.70 6.95 31.80
C ASP A 578 -8.27 6.39 31.67
N GLY A 579 -8.05 5.48 30.70
CA GLY A 579 -6.75 4.92 30.33
C GLY A 579 -6.59 4.75 28.82
N VAL A 580 -5.35 4.58 28.36
CA VAL A 580 -5.00 4.16 27.00
C VAL A 580 -3.98 3.05 27.13
N MET A 581 -4.33 1.86 26.68
CA MET A 581 -3.49 0.66 26.78
C MET A 581 -2.84 0.32 25.45
N GLU A 582 -3.50 0.60 24.31
CA GLU A 582 -2.91 0.36 22.99
C GLU A 582 -3.26 1.44 21.97
N LEU A 583 -2.34 1.64 21.03
CA LEU A 583 -2.52 2.45 19.82
C LEU A 583 -2.22 1.63 18.56
N GLN A 584 -3.12 1.68 17.58
CA GLN A 584 -2.86 1.00 16.30
C GLN A 584 -3.25 1.86 15.10
N TRP A 585 -2.27 2.25 14.29
CA TRP A 585 -2.50 2.88 13.00
C TRP A 585 -3.06 1.87 11.99
N GLU A 586 -4.21 2.20 11.38
CA GLU A 586 -4.82 1.41 10.30
C GLU A 586 -4.75 2.22 9.00
N PRO A 587 -3.70 2.03 8.16
CA PRO A 587 -3.45 2.89 7.00
C PRO A 587 -4.63 2.97 6.03
N GLN A 588 -5.29 1.84 5.80
CA GLN A 588 -6.31 1.60 4.79
C GLN A 588 -7.63 2.26 5.15
N ALA A 589 -7.91 2.42 6.45
CA ALA A 589 -9.03 3.17 6.96
C ALA A 589 -8.64 4.61 7.38
N SER A 590 -7.36 4.97 7.20
CA SER A 590 -6.76 6.25 7.58
C SER A 590 -7.21 6.70 8.97
N ARG A 591 -7.11 5.79 9.94
CA ARG A 591 -7.53 6.03 11.32
C ARG A 591 -6.57 5.38 12.30
N MET A 592 -6.48 5.98 13.48
CA MET A 592 -5.77 5.41 14.63
C MET A 592 -6.79 4.80 15.57
N TRP A 593 -6.59 3.54 15.94
CA TRP A 593 -7.29 2.91 17.05
C TRP A 593 -6.63 3.33 18.36
N VAL A 594 -7.46 3.56 19.37
CA VAL A 594 -7.06 3.81 20.75
C VAL A 594 -7.88 2.86 21.61
N VAL A 595 -7.21 2.03 22.39
CA VAL A 595 -7.83 0.92 23.11
C VAL A 595 -7.65 1.14 24.61
N CYS A 596 -8.68 0.81 25.38
CA CYS A 596 -8.61 0.71 26.82
C CYS A 596 -9.01 -0.71 27.25
N ASP A 597 -8.56 -1.09 28.43
CA ASP A 597 -8.79 -2.36 29.08
C ASP A 597 -10.17 -2.45 29.77
N ASP A 598 -10.30 -3.38 30.72
CA ASP A 598 -11.50 -3.58 31.52
C ASP A 598 -11.88 -2.37 32.40
N THR A 599 -10.95 -1.46 32.70
CA THR A 599 -11.20 -0.17 33.38
C THR A 599 -12.16 0.70 32.58
N CYS A 600 -12.12 0.62 31.25
CA CYS A 600 -13.06 1.33 30.36
C CYS A 600 -14.08 0.40 29.70
N ASP A 601 -14.45 -0.72 30.34
CA ASP A 601 -15.34 -1.73 29.74
C ASP A 601 -14.81 -2.29 28.39
N GLY A 602 -13.49 -2.32 28.19
CA GLY A 602 -12.85 -2.81 26.97
C GLY A 602 -13.14 -1.95 25.74
N GLN A 603 -13.46 -0.67 25.90
CA GLN A 603 -13.86 0.20 24.81
C GLN A 603 -12.72 0.51 23.84
N HIS A 604 -13.10 0.65 22.56
CA HIS A 604 -12.22 1.09 21.49
C HIS A 604 -12.67 2.45 20.98
N ARG A 605 -11.70 3.29 20.62
CA ARG A 605 -11.94 4.55 19.92
C ARG A 605 -11.18 4.56 18.62
N THR A 606 -11.73 5.26 17.65
CA THR A 606 -11.00 5.59 16.43
C THR A 606 -10.84 7.09 16.33
N LEU A 607 -9.65 7.53 15.95
CA LEU A 607 -9.31 8.91 15.70
C LEU A 607 -8.94 9.10 14.24
N ARG A 608 -9.35 10.22 13.65
CA ARG A 608 -8.95 10.66 12.30
C ARG A 608 -8.51 12.10 12.33
N VAL A 609 -7.63 12.49 11.42
CA VAL A 609 -7.30 13.90 11.26
C VAL A 609 -8.51 14.61 10.65
N ASP A 610 -9.04 15.62 11.36
CA ASP A 610 -10.20 16.38 10.92
C ASP A 610 -9.81 17.59 10.05
N GLY A 611 -10.80 18.39 9.65
CA GLY A 611 -10.58 19.59 8.84
C GLY A 611 -9.75 20.70 9.52
N THR A 612 -9.44 20.57 10.82
CA THR A 612 -8.52 21.46 11.54
C THR A 612 -7.08 20.93 11.54
N GLY A 613 -6.83 19.78 10.91
CA GLY A 613 -5.52 19.13 10.89
C GLY A 613 -5.17 18.47 12.22
N ARG A 614 -6.15 18.16 13.08
CA ARG A 614 -5.90 17.48 14.37
C ARG A 614 -6.58 16.13 14.40
N PHE A 615 -5.96 15.16 15.07
CA PHE A 615 -6.66 13.92 15.39
C PHE A 615 -7.86 14.22 16.28
N ALA A 616 -9.03 13.86 15.80
CA ALA A 616 -10.31 13.98 16.48
C ALA A 616 -11.03 12.64 16.50
N LEU A 617 -11.86 12.46 17.52
CA LEU A 617 -12.66 11.26 17.71
C LEU A 617 -13.62 11.03 16.54
N SER A 618 -13.48 9.92 15.85
CA SER A 618 -14.36 9.51 14.75
C SER A 618 -15.41 8.47 15.16
N ALA A 619 -15.11 7.60 16.12
CA ALA A 619 -16.09 6.64 16.67
C ALA A 619 -15.67 6.13 18.05
N ILE A 620 -16.66 5.71 18.83
CA ILE A 620 -16.52 4.95 20.08
C ILE A 620 -17.21 3.61 19.85
N TYR A 621 -16.52 2.52 20.11
CA TYR A 621 -17.02 1.17 19.98
C TYR A 621 -16.99 0.47 21.34
N GLU A 622 -18.06 -0.26 21.63
CA GLU A 622 -18.03 -1.28 22.67
C GLU A 622 -17.13 -2.44 22.20
N ARG A 623 -16.54 -3.17 23.16
CA ARG A 623 -15.90 -4.46 22.89
C ARG A 623 -16.87 -5.43 22.18
N PRO A 624 -16.37 -6.44 21.43
CA PRO A 624 -17.22 -7.49 20.89
C PRO A 624 -18.12 -8.06 22.00
N SER A 625 -19.43 -8.16 21.75
CA SER A 625 -20.38 -8.51 22.83
C SER A 625 -20.21 -9.94 23.36
N GLY A 626 -19.48 -10.81 22.63
CA GLY A 626 -19.08 -12.14 23.08
C GLY A 626 -17.72 -12.18 23.77
N MET A 627 -17.02 -11.05 23.90
CA MET A 627 -15.78 -10.92 24.66
C MET A 627 -16.10 -10.49 26.11
N PRO A 628 -15.69 -11.28 27.12
CA PRO A 628 -15.67 -10.81 28.50
C PRO A 628 -14.86 -9.52 28.67
N ASN A 629 -15.05 -8.85 29.81
CA ASN A 629 -14.30 -7.63 30.13
C ASN A 629 -12.91 -8.01 30.64
N TYR A 630 -12.02 -8.40 29.73
CA TYR A 630 -10.65 -8.79 30.04
C TYR A 630 -9.74 -7.57 30.16
N ASN A 631 -8.67 -7.71 30.94
CA ASN A 631 -7.57 -6.76 30.96
C ASN A 631 -6.80 -6.86 29.63
N ASN A 632 -7.27 -6.17 28.58
CA ASN A 632 -6.64 -6.23 27.26
C ASN A 632 -5.65 -5.07 27.12
N GLU A 633 -4.35 -5.40 27.08
CA GLU A 633 -3.27 -4.40 27.01
C GLU A 633 -2.66 -4.27 25.60
N GLY A 634 -3.03 -5.14 24.68
CA GLY A 634 -2.56 -5.14 23.30
C GLY A 634 -3.68 -5.34 22.30
N PHE A 635 -3.50 -4.77 21.11
CA PHE A 635 -4.50 -4.79 20.04
C PHE A 635 -3.85 -4.64 18.66
N SER A 636 -4.11 -5.61 17.78
CA SER A 636 -3.60 -5.59 16.41
C SER A 636 -4.72 -5.85 15.43
N VAL A 637 -4.85 -4.94 14.45
CA VAL A 637 -5.74 -5.11 13.30
C VAL A 637 -4.94 -5.72 12.16
N ALA A 638 -5.44 -6.82 11.59
CA ALA A 638 -4.79 -7.45 10.46
C ALA A 638 -4.70 -6.52 9.24
N GLY A 639 -3.71 -6.81 8.39
CA GLY A 639 -3.50 -6.13 7.12
C GLY A 639 -4.68 -6.31 6.16
N SER A 640 -4.75 -5.48 5.13
CA SER A 640 -5.80 -5.58 4.10
C SER A 640 -5.73 -6.85 3.27
N ASP A 641 -4.55 -7.45 3.17
CA ASP A 641 -4.30 -8.75 2.55
C ASP A 641 -5.04 -9.90 3.24
N GLU A 642 -5.46 -9.72 4.50
CA GLU A 642 -6.27 -10.69 5.24
C GLU A 642 -7.77 -10.37 5.24
N CYS A 643 -8.21 -9.36 4.47
CA CYS A 643 -9.62 -9.10 4.28
C CYS A 643 -10.27 -10.16 3.39
N VAL A 644 -11.06 -11.04 3.98
CA VAL A 644 -11.76 -12.11 3.25
C VAL A 644 -13.26 -11.97 3.48
N ASN A 645 -14.02 -11.82 2.39
CA ASN A 645 -15.48 -11.63 2.42
C ASN A 645 -15.93 -10.44 3.31
N GLY A 646 -15.19 -9.34 3.27
CA GLY A 646 -15.50 -8.13 4.02
C GLY A 646 -15.27 -8.24 5.53
N SER A 647 -14.41 -9.19 5.94
CA SER A 647 -14.04 -9.40 7.32
C SER A 647 -12.57 -9.75 7.40
N LYS A 648 -11.83 -9.11 8.29
CA LYS A 648 -10.43 -9.43 8.58
C LYS A 648 -10.23 -9.77 10.05
N PRO A 649 -9.18 -10.52 10.40
CA PRO A 649 -8.84 -10.79 11.78
C PRO A 649 -8.50 -9.52 12.55
N VAL A 650 -8.77 -9.58 13.84
CA VAL A 650 -8.29 -8.62 14.83
C VAL A 650 -7.91 -9.42 16.06
N TYR A 651 -6.88 -8.97 16.75
CA TYR A 651 -6.28 -9.67 17.88
C TYR A 651 -6.21 -8.74 19.08
N TRP A 652 -6.42 -9.31 20.26
CA TRP A 652 -6.14 -8.67 21.54
C TRP A 652 -5.17 -9.53 22.32
N SER A 653 -4.29 -8.90 23.09
CA SER A 653 -3.61 -9.61 24.16
C SER A 653 -4.46 -9.51 25.42
N ASP A 654 -4.47 -10.59 26.19
CA ASP A 654 -5.17 -10.72 27.46
C ASP A 654 -4.08 -10.85 28.52
N ASP A 655 -3.80 -9.74 29.19
CA ASP A 655 -2.70 -9.60 30.13
C ASP A 655 -2.84 -10.59 31.30
N SER A 656 -4.08 -10.78 31.79
CA SER A 656 -4.40 -11.70 32.88
C SER A 656 -4.36 -13.19 32.48
N ASN A 657 -4.13 -13.48 31.19
CA ASN A 657 -4.06 -14.85 30.66
C ASN A 657 -5.32 -15.66 31.02
N ASP A 658 -6.48 -15.01 30.91
CA ASP A 658 -7.74 -15.57 31.35
C ASP A 658 -8.05 -16.91 30.66
N ALA A 659 -8.51 -17.88 31.45
CA ALA A 659 -8.75 -19.25 30.99
C ALA A 659 -7.51 -19.89 30.32
N ASP A 660 -6.30 -19.57 30.81
CA ASP A 660 -5.01 -20.08 30.33
C ASP A 660 -4.65 -19.59 28.92
N HIS A 661 -5.11 -18.41 28.49
CA HIS A 661 -4.86 -17.89 27.15
C HIS A 661 -4.59 -16.38 27.15
N ALA A 662 -3.48 -15.97 26.55
CA ALA A 662 -3.07 -14.56 26.49
C ALA A 662 -3.33 -13.91 25.12
N LEU A 663 -3.82 -14.66 24.12
CA LEU A 663 -4.23 -14.08 22.83
C LEU A 663 -5.69 -14.39 22.52
N ARG A 664 -6.41 -13.35 22.12
CA ARG A 664 -7.80 -13.41 21.65
C ARG A 664 -7.86 -13.04 20.17
N LYS A 665 -8.80 -13.64 19.44
CA LYS A 665 -9.07 -13.36 18.03
C LYS A 665 -10.56 -13.09 17.83
N GLY A 666 -10.85 -12.00 17.14
CA GLY A 666 -12.18 -11.68 16.65
C GLY A 666 -12.12 -11.35 15.17
N SER A 667 -13.12 -10.60 14.70
CA SER A 667 -13.09 -10.04 13.36
C SER A 667 -13.52 -8.58 13.34
N LEU A 668 -13.04 -7.87 12.33
CA LEU A 668 -13.36 -6.49 12.04
C LEU A 668 -13.85 -6.40 10.59
N SER A 669 -14.87 -5.59 10.33
CA SER A 669 -15.30 -5.35 8.95
C SER A 669 -14.22 -4.62 8.15
N CYS A 670 -14.05 -5.10 6.93
CA CYS A 670 -13.31 -4.53 5.82
C CYS A 670 -14.10 -4.86 4.55
#